data_AF-A0AAV1NB95-F1
#
_entry.id   AF-A0AAV1NB95-F1
#
_cell.length_a   1.000
_cell.length_b   1.000
_cell.length_c   1.000
_cell.angle_alpha   90.00
_cell.angle_beta   90.00
_cell.angle_gamma   90.00
#
_symmetry.space_group_name_H-M   'P 1'
#
loop_
_entity.id
_entity.type
_entity.pdbx_description
1 polymer ?
#
loop_
_entity_poly.entity_id
_entity_poly.type
_entity_poly.pdbx_seq_one_letter_code
_entity_poly.pdbx_strand_id
1 'polypeptide(L)'
;MTTSDGFPASFYGEPGVLGMLSNGISAFLVLLQNFSTAHTGIAPQGVENILAGVHLILIGGLCQLVAGLLSFRKYDHLSGTAFIGYAALWGSFGATRIYFGAVTEPPTAMLNNMSLSTNMTNYMLLNATTEIPLYIKESAIAGLVPYILLSFLLAFCSATVNYIMPFVFGAITATLIFEAVALVASSWALVVSGILELLILIFAIYGSAALLVKGLTQRLALKGFGTPLFNVLLLGTANSSSTQSSGQEKKKNTKYAEPMALGFFCDTVAPFIFAFYSFGYMKSFGLGAVWVSIISVAQLFSSYYAHLRQDCYHTTKFGLHATYWLIKAWDEFVASALIVEDSEVTAGREMMVGNWFFVVAALVLCCGSLNMDVLELIHNLLFVLLTVSTIPQIPIQGYYIFFGVACSLFSAASLYGTFSRLINTIAEKSLIPVGPQPISSDQLKKALTCGRSKQGDQEVFFQTDHTSDALFYLSNGVAALSALHAAVSSTNPSFLHLTIPWVLISGAIIQAYVSRLQVTGAGRFGSVMSSIYVAVWATWTWFRFAGNLLQLSTGAAYGFTAGAIAFLVINAFLMLIAAYRNLVLLFLTAFMEVVLVCFLLSTLQRLPYLLEMTMLALLSIICTYGALASMLNCIFSQRLLPMGPALLKEKVRQETAPELPCPLANSRLTSGLMKIAGLLEEGGVCGVPTDTVYALAASCKNPQAIEKIYNIKDRPAEKPICICISSVEQLVAAKPPFSQLLWEFMRNVYPGGISCIVSKGDWLLRLGVGPAYDRVGTKDSIMIRVPDHTVTVHLCDITGPLAITSANPSGEPDSTHHSMVINRLGHKIQGVLCDGESNEVVASTVVNCLKIDEGTITIVREGCVPAVKVQQIFDRVKSRVV
;
A
#
# COMPACT_ATOMS: atom_id res chain seq x y z
N MET A 1 -11.10 4.08 -41.75
CA MET A 1 -11.96 3.72 -40.60
C MET A 1 -11.22 4.04 -39.32
N THR A 2 -11.73 5.01 -38.58
CA THR A 2 -11.32 5.40 -37.22
C THR A 2 -11.63 4.27 -36.26
N THR A 3 -10.62 3.52 -35.81
CA THR A 3 -10.83 2.52 -34.75
C THR A 3 -10.92 3.23 -33.41
N SER A 4 -12.11 3.10 -32.85
CA SER A 4 -12.71 3.65 -31.64
C SER A 4 -12.06 3.23 -30.30
N ASP A 5 -10.80 2.79 -30.30
CA ASP A 5 -10.18 2.24 -29.08
C ASP A 5 -9.26 3.25 -28.34
N GLY A 6 -9.08 4.46 -28.88
CA GLY A 6 -8.34 5.54 -28.21
C GLY A 6 -9.17 6.34 -27.19
N PHE A 7 -10.50 6.34 -27.34
CA PHE A 7 -11.39 7.14 -26.48
C PHE A 7 -11.53 6.56 -25.06
N PRO A 8 -11.59 5.22 -24.85
CA PRO A 8 -11.59 4.67 -23.50
C PRO A 8 -10.21 4.84 -22.81
N ALA A 9 -9.10 4.65 -23.53
CA ALA A 9 -7.75 4.69 -22.95
C ALA A 9 -7.36 6.07 -22.38
N SER A 10 -7.90 7.17 -22.93
CA SER A 10 -7.73 8.52 -22.38
C SER A 10 -8.51 8.74 -21.08
N PHE A 11 -9.71 8.15 -20.96
CA PHE A 11 -10.48 8.18 -19.70
C PHE A 11 -9.85 7.31 -18.60
N TYR A 12 -9.15 6.23 -18.98
CA TYR A 12 -8.25 5.48 -18.09
C TYR A 12 -6.89 6.18 -17.87
N GLY A 13 -6.68 7.34 -18.48
CA GLY A 13 -5.39 8.01 -18.63
C GLY A 13 -4.97 8.90 -17.46
N GLU A 14 -5.88 9.44 -16.64
CA GLU A 14 -5.50 10.27 -15.48
C GLU A 14 -6.41 10.01 -14.26
N PRO A 15 -5.94 9.28 -13.23
CA PRO A 15 -6.75 8.99 -12.04
C PRO A 15 -7.18 10.25 -11.28
N GLY A 16 -6.47 11.36 -11.46
CA GLY A 16 -6.86 12.67 -10.94
C GLY A 16 -8.22 13.15 -11.43
N VAL A 17 -8.61 12.84 -12.67
CA VAL A 17 -9.93 13.21 -13.23
C VAL A 17 -11.05 12.53 -12.45
N LEU A 18 -10.93 11.21 -12.23
CA LEU A 18 -11.92 10.44 -11.48
C LEU A 18 -12.04 10.96 -10.05
N GLY A 19 -10.91 11.19 -9.37
CA GLY A 19 -10.88 11.72 -8.01
C GLY A 19 -11.53 13.10 -7.91
N MET A 20 -11.20 14.01 -8.82
CA MET A 20 -11.76 15.37 -8.85
C MET A 20 -13.25 15.38 -9.15
N LEU A 21 -13.71 14.67 -10.19
CA LEU A 21 -15.14 14.58 -10.52
C LEU A 21 -15.93 13.96 -9.37
N SER A 22 -15.42 12.90 -8.77
CA SER A 22 -16.04 12.26 -7.61
C SER A 22 -16.20 13.21 -6.43
N ASN A 23 -15.18 14.03 -6.17
CA ASN A 23 -15.24 15.06 -5.13
C ASN A 23 -16.26 16.16 -5.47
N GLY A 24 -16.27 16.62 -6.74
CA GLY A 24 -17.19 17.65 -7.21
C GLY A 24 -18.65 17.21 -7.16
N ILE A 25 -18.96 15.98 -7.58
CA ILE A 25 -20.32 15.43 -7.52
C ILE A 25 -20.79 15.28 -6.07
N SER A 26 -19.91 14.81 -5.18
CA SER A 26 -20.23 14.67 -3.75
C SER A 26 -20.48 16.04 -3.11
N ALA A 27 -19.64 17.04 -3.39
CA ALA A 27 -19.84 18.41 -2.96
C ALA A 27 -21.15 19.01 -3.51
N PHE A 28 -21.51 18.70 -4.77
CA PHE A 28 -22.78 19.16 -5.35
C PHE A 28 -24.01 18.56 -4.65
N LEU A 29 -23.94 17.30 -4.21
CA LEU A 29 -25.03 16.68 -3.46
C LEU A 29 -25.21 17.35 -2.09
N VAL A 30 -24.11 17.58 -1.37
CA VAL A 30 -24.16 18.26 -0.06
C VAL A 30 -24.61 19.71 -0.22
N LEU A 31 -24.17 20.40 -1.29
CA LEU A 31 -24.59 21.75 -1.64
C LEU A 31 -26.10 21.89 -1.73
N LEU A 32 -26.74 21.00 -2.50
CA LEU A 32 -28.19 21.01 -2.69
C LEU A 32 -28.92 20.81 -1.37
N GLN A 33 -28.43 19.92 -0.52
CA GLN A 33 -29.02 19.68 0.81
C GLN A 33 -28.82 20.87 1.74
N ASN A 34 -27.64 21.48 1.73
CA ASN A 34 -27.31 22.62 2.57
C ASN A 34 -28.17 23.84 2.22
N PHE A 35 -28.32 24.15 0.93
CA PHE A 35 -29.19 25.24 0.48
C PHE A 35 -30.67 24.94 0.72
N SER A 36 -31.13 23.71 0.48
CA SER A 36 -32.50 23.31 0.78
C SER A 36 -32.81 23.47 2.27
N THR A 37 -31.92 22.97 3.14
CA THR A 37 -32.04 23.06 4.60
C THR A 37 -32.00 24.51 5.08
N ALA A 38 -31.09 25.33 4.53
CA ALA A 38 -30.99 26.74 4.89
C ALA A 38 -32.21 27.56 4.44
N HIS A 39 -32.81 27.24 3.29
CA HIS A 39 -33.97 27.95 2.75
C HIS A 39 -35.28 27.55 3.42
N THR A 40 -35.48 26.25 3.64
CA THR A 40 -36.73 25.70 4.19
C THR A 40 -36.73 25.64 5.72
N GLY A 41 -35.55 25.66 6.35
CA GLY A 41 -35.38 25.39 7.78
C GLY A 41 -35.62 23.92 8.16
N ILE A 42 -35.88 23.04 7.19
CA ILE A 42 -36.18 21.62 7.41
C ILE A 42 -34.93 20.81 7.03
N ALA A 43 -34.35 20.11 8.00
CA ALA A 43 -33.25 19.17 7.74
C ALA A 43 -33.78 17.89 7.06
N PRO A 44 -32.99 17.24 6.18
CA PRO A 44 -33.38 15.98 5.58
C PRO A 44 -33.55 14.89 6.64
N GLN A 45 -34.69 14.18 6.62
CA GLN A 45 -35.05 13.14 7.59
C GLN A 45 -35.27 11.79 6.91
N GLY A 46 -35.08 10.71 7.68
CA GLY A 46 -35.37 9.33 7.24
C GLY A 46 -34.65 8.93 5.95
N VAL A 47 -35.41 8.41 4.99
CA VAL A 47 -34.93 7.83 3.73
C VAL A 47 -34.11 8.80 2.89
N GLU A 48 -34.46 10.09 2.84
CA GLU A 48 -33.73 11.09 2.04
C GLU A 48 -32.28 11.23 2.54
N ASN A 49 -32.10 11.30 3.86
CA ASN A 49 -30.78 11.44 4.48
C ASN A 49 -29.94 10.16 4.35
N ILE A 50 -30.60 8.99 4.45
CA ILE A 50 -29.96 7.69 4.22
C ILE A 50 -29.48 7.59 2.77
N LEU A 51 -30.34 7.92 1.79
CA LEU A 51 -30.02 7.84 0.38
C LEU A 51 -28.86 8.78 0.04
N ALA A 52 -28.86 10.00 0.56
CA ALA A 52 -27.73 10.92 0.41
C ALA A 52 -26.43 10.32 0.98
N GLY A 53 -26.49 9.73 2.17
CA GLY A 53 -25.35 9.03 2.77
C GLY A 53 -24.81 7.89 1.91
N VAL A 54 -25.69 7.08 1.30
CA VAL A 54 -25.30 6.02 0.36
C VAL A 54 -24.60 6.60 -0.87
N HIS A 55 -25.11 7.69 -1.45
CA HIS A 55 -24.47 8.34 -2.59
C HIS A 55 -23.09 8.87 -2.25
N LEU A 56 -22.90 9.44 -1.05
CA LEU A 56 -21.59 9.92 -0.59
C LEU A 56 -20.59 8.78 -0.44
N ILE A 57 -21.02 7.61 0.05
CA ILE A 57 -20.17 6.42 0.16
C ILE A 57 -19.82 5.86 -1.23
N LEU A 58 -20.79 5.75 -2.14
CA LEU A 58 -20.58 5.15 -3.46
C LEU A 58 -19.80 6.08 -4.41
N ILE A 59 -20.18 7.35 -4.46
CA ILE A 59 -19.51 8.33 -5.33
C ILE A 59 -18.27 8.81 -4.58
N GLY A 60 -18.43 9.63 -3.55
CA GLY A 60 -17.31 10.24 -2.80
C GLY A 60 -16.33 9.25 -2.19
N GLY A 61 -16.79 8.11 -1.70
CA GLY A 61 -15.95 7.06 -1.13
C GLY A 61 -15.32 6.14 -2.19
N LEU A 62 -16.12 5.29 -2.84
CA LEU A 62 -15.61 4.21 -3.70
C LEU A 62 -14.89 4.73 -4.95
N CYS A 63 -15.43 5.74 -5.65
CA CYS A 63 -14.77 6.29 -6.84
C CYS A 63 -13.44 6.97 -6.50
N GLN A 64 -13.36 7.69 -5.37
CA GLN A 64 -12.09 8.27 -4.89
C GLN A 64 -11.10 7.20 -4.43
N LEU A 65 -11.57 6.13 -3.80
CA LEU A 65 -10.72 5.00 -3.43
C LEU A 65 -10.07 4.40 -4.69
N VAL A 66 -10.85 4.17 -5.76
CA VAL A 66 -10.33 3.71 -7.05
C VAL A 66 -9.32 4.70 -7.63
N ALA A 67 -9.61 6.00 -7.60
CA ALA A 67 -8.67 7.05 -8.03
C ALA A 67 -7.36 7.03 -7.23
N GLY A 68 -7.43 6.83 -5.91
CA GLY A 68 -6.29 6.70 -5.03
C GLY A 68 -5.42 5.49 -5.38
N LEU A 69 -6.03 4.31 -5.52
CA LEU A 69 -5.32 3.08 -5.91
C LEU A 69 -4.63 3.22 -7.28
N LEU A 70 -5.30 3.82 -8.25
CA LEU A 70 -4.73 4.11 -9.57
C LEU A 70 -3.59 5.15 -9.52
N SER A 71 -3.68 6.14 -8.61
CA SER A 71 -2.63 7.14 -8.41
C SER A 71 -1.36 6.53 -7.81
N PHE A 72 -1.52 5.64 -6.83
CA PHE A 72 -0.42 4.86 -6.26
C PHE A 72 0.27 3.95 -7.28
N ARG A 73 -0.47 3.39 -8.25
CA ARG A 73 0.08 2.62 -9.38
C ARG A 73 0.94 3.48 -10.31
N LYS A 74 0.67 4.79 -10.38
CA LYS A 74 1.45 5.77 -11.14
C LYS A 74 2.57 6.45 -10.35
N TYR A 75 2.85 6.00 -9.13
CA TYR A 75 3.84 6.61 -8.24
C TYR A 75 3.51 8.08 -7.89
N ASP A 76 2.23 8.46 -7.94
CA ASP A 76 1.75 9.74 -7.42
C ASP A 76 1.26 9.56 -5.98
N HIS A 77 2.22 9.70 -5.06
CA HIS A 77 2.03 9.47 -3.63
C HIS A 77 1.19 10.55 -2.94
N LEU A 78 1.28 11.80 -3.40
CA LEU A 78 0.50 12.89 -2.84
C LEU A 78 -0.98 12.72 -3.22
N SER A 79 -1.27 12.54 -4.51
CA SER A 79 -2.65 12.33 -4.97
C SER A 79 -3.21 11.01 -4.44
N GLY A 80 -2.41 9.95 -4.41
CA GLY A 80 -2.80 8.66 -3.83
C GLY A 80 -3.21 8.79 -2.35
N THR A 81 -2.38 9.45 -1.53
CA THR A 81 -2.68 9.68 -0.12
C THR A 81 -3.91 10.56 0.06
N ALA A 82 -4.01 11.65 -0.71
CA ALA A 82 -5.15 12.56 -0.65
C ALA A 82 -6.45 11.83 -1.02
N PHE A 83 -6.51 11.11 -2.14
CA PHE A 83 -7.74 10.45 -2.59
C PHE A 83 -8.19 9.32 -1.67
N ILE A 84 -7.27 8.51 -1.12
CA ILE A 84 -7.67 7.49 -0.12
C ILE A 84 -8.13 8.16 1.18
N GLY A 85 -7.46 9.24 1.62
CA GLY A 85 -7.88 10.01 2.79
C GLY A 85 -9.26 10.65 2.61
N TYR A 86 -9.54 11.26 1.46
CA TYR A 86 -10.84 11.85 1.16
C TYR A 86 -11.92 10.78 0.91
N ALA A 87 -11.57 9.61 0.37
CA ALA A 87 -12.48 8.48 0.29
C ALA A 87 -12.97 8.05 1.69
N ALA A 88 -12.04 8.00 2.66
CA ALA A 88 -12.39 7.73 4.05
C ALA A 88 -13.25 8.86 4.67
N LEU A 89 -12.94 10.13 4.38
CA LEU A 89 -13.77 11.26 4.81
C LEU A 89 -15.20 11.17 4.27
N TRP A 90 -15.38 11.01 2.97
CA TRP A 90 -16.71 10.91 2.34
C TRP A 90 -17.46 9.66 2.79
N GLY A 91 -16.75 8.54 2.98
CA GLY A 91 -17.30 7.34 3.58
C GLY A 91 -17.85 7.61 4.98
N SER A 92 -17.06 8.26 5.83
CA SER A 92 -17.44 8.61 7.20
C SER A 92 -18.57 9.65 7.27
N PHE A 93 -18.54 10.66 6.40
CA PHE A 93 -19.58 11.66 6.31
C PHE A 93 -20.90 11.05 5.80
N GLY A 94 -20.84 10.18 4.80
CA GLY A 94 -21.98 9.41 4.32
C GLY A 94 -22.56 8.49 5.39
N ALA A 95 -21.70 7.79 6.14
CA ALA A 95 -22.13 6.97 7.27
C ALA A 95 -22.81 7.80 8.37
N THR A 96 -22.32 9.01 8.63
CA THR A 96 -22.93 9.96 9.57
C THR A 96 -24.35 10.33 9.13
N ARG A 97 -24.58 10.58 7.84
CA ARG A 97 -25.90 10.88 7.28
C ARG A 97 -26.87 9.70 7.40
N ILE A 98 -26.39 8.47 7.14
CA ILE A 98 -27.16 7.25 7.36
C ILE A 98 -27.54 7.12 8.84
N TYR A 99 -26.60 7.37 9.74
CA TYR A 99 -26.82 7.30 11.18
C TYR A 99 -27.87 8.31 11.65
N PHE A 100 -27.82 9.56 11.17
CA PHE A 100 -28.85 10.57 11.44
C PHE A 100 -30.22 10.19 10.87
N GLY A 101 -30.28 9.61 9.67
CA GLY A 101 -31.53 9.17 9.05
C GLY A 101 -32.19 8.00 9.78
N ALA A 102 -31.40 7.05 10.30
CA ALA A 102 -31.91 5.89 11.02
C ALA A 102 -32.49 6.22 12.41
N VAL A 103 -31.96 7.24 13.08
CA VAL A 103 -32.36 7.62 14.45
C VAL A 103 -33.58 8.56 14.48
N THR A 104 -33.96 9.15 13.35
CA THR A 104 -35.02 10.17 13.28
C THR A 104 -36.43 9.64 12.96
N GLU A 105 -36.60 8.36 12.63
CA GLU A 105 -37.94 7.76 12.46
C GLU A 105 -38.47 7.16 13.78
N PRO A 106 -39.72 7.46 14.21
CA PRO A 106 -40.32 6.76 15.33
C PRO A 106 -40.62 5.29 14.95
N PRO A 107 -40.42 4.33 15.87
CA PRO A 107 -40.52 2.89 15.58
C PRO A 107 -41.95 2.38 15.31
N THR A 108 -42.94 3.27 15.14
CA THR A 108 -44.32 2.89 14.82
C THR A 108 -44.55 2.64 13.33
N ALA A 109 -43.69 3.14 12.43
CA ALA A 109 -43.84 2.92 10.98
C ALA A 109 -43.17 1.61 10.48
N MET A 110 -42.09 1.15 11.13
CA MET A 110 -41.40 -0.09 10.74
C MET A 110 -42.08 -1.37 11.25
N LEU A 111 -42.94 -1.29 12.27
CA LEU A 111 -43.54 -2.49 12.89
C LEU A 111 -44.69 -3.12 12.09
N ASN A 112 -45.22 -2.46 11.06
CA ASN A 112 -46.36 -3.00 10.29
C ASN A 112 -45.97 -3.95 9.16
N ASN A 113 -44.67 -4.16 8.86
CA ASN A 113 -44.25 -4.95 7.69
C ASN A 113 -43.27 -6.10 7.96
N MET A 114 -42.98 -6.45 9.21
CA MET A 114 -42.11 -7.61 9.49
C MET A 114 -42.57 -8.39 10.72
N SER A 115 -43.55 -9.27 10.53
CA SER A 115 -43.89 -10.33 11.47
C SER A 115 -42.93 -11.51 11.31
N LEU A 116 -41.72 -11.42 11.87
CA LEU A 116 -40.89 -12.60 12.11
C LEU A 116 -39.96 -12.42 13.32
N SER A 117 -40.25 -13.23 14.35
CA SER A 117 -39.43 -13.61 15.51
C SER A 117 -38.81 -12.51 16.39
N THR A 118 -39.57 -12.22 17.44
CA THR A 118 -39.25 -11.59 18.73
C THR A 118 -38.08 -12.26 19.48
N ASN A 119 -37.04 -11.48 19.84
CA ASN A 119 -36.47 -11.37 21.20
C ASN A 119 -35.13 -10.59 21.27
N MET A 120 -34.45 -10.28 20.16
CA MET A 120 -33.21 -9.47 20.20
C MET A 120 -33.42 -7.95 20.05
N THR A 121 -34.60 -7.51 19.61
CA THR A 121 -34.90 -6.10 19.31
C THR A 121 -35.39 -5.27 20.51
N ASN A 122 -35.74 -5.91 21.63
CA ASN A 122 -36.29 -5.21 22.79
C ASN A 122 -35.23 -4.56 23.70
N TYR A 123 -33.95 -4.95 23.61
CA TYR A 123 -32.89 -4.34 24.43
C TYR A 123 -32.39 -2.98 23.90
N MET A 124 -32.62 -2.65 22.62
CA MET A 124 -32.30 -1.31 22.08
C MET A 124 -33.40 -0.27 22.33
N LEU A 125 -34.58 -0.67 22.84
CA LEU A 125 -35.76 0.19 22.89
C LEU A 125 -36.01 0.87 24.24
N LEU A 126 -35.24 0.54 25.29
CA LEU A 126 -35.46 1.06 26.65
C LEU A 126 -34.43 2.15 27.00
N ASN A 127 -34.65 3.37 26.47
CA ASN A 127 -34.21 4.70 26.99
C ASN A 127 -34.18 5.77 25.88
N ALA A 128 -35.10 5.69 24.90
CA ALA A 128 -35.23 6.69 23.85
C ALA A 128 -35.95 7.96 24.38
N THR A 129 -35.27 8.72 25.24
CA THR A 129 -35.69 10.08 25.65
C THR A 129 -34.64 11.09 25.22
N THR A 130 -34.96 11.95 24.25
CA THR A 130 -34.39 13.30 23.95
C THR A 130 -32.87 13.54 23.84
N GLU A 131 -31.96 12.69 24.33
CA GLU A 131 -30.51 12.96 24.38
C GLU A 131 -29.71 12.37 23.21
N ILE A 132 -30.24 11.34 22.54
CA ILE A 132 -29.58 10.65 21.41
C ILE A 132 -29.17 11.61 20.27
N PRO A 133 -29.97 12.63 19.87
CA PRO A 133 -29.59 13.55 18.79
C PRO A 133 -28.37 14.43 19.13
N LEU A 134 -28.14 14.69 20.42
CA LEU A 134 -27.06 15.57 20.88
C LEU A 134 -25.70 14.87 20.77
N TYR A 135 -25.63 13.60 21.17
CA TYR A 135 -24.39 12.79 21.15
C TYR A 135 -23.89 12.50 19.72
N ILE A 136 -24.79 12.43 18.73
CA ILE A 136 -24.40 12.20 17.33
C ILE A 136 -23.65 13.42 16.77
N LYS A 137 -24.10 14.64 17.12
CA LYS A 137 -23.45 15.88 16.67
C LYS A 137 -22.05 16.02 17.25
N GLU A 138 -21.87 15.76 18.55
CA GLU A 138 -20.56 15.76 19.21
C GLU A 138 -19.62 14.73 18.55
N SER A 139 -20.10 13.52 18.28
CA SER A 139 -19.30 12.50 17.60
C SER A 139 -18.92 12.87 16.17
N ALA A 140 -19.81 13.52 15.43
CA ALA A 140 -19.54 13.98 14.07
C ALA A 140 -18.48 15.11 14.06
N ILE A 141 -18.54 16.02 15.03
CA ILE A 141 -17.53 17.08 15.19
C ILE A 141 -16.17 16.47 15.52
N ALA A 142 -16.10 15.57 16.49
CA ALA A 142 -14.85 14.88 16.86
C ALA A 142 -14.22 14.14 15.67
N GLY A 143 -15.05 13.61 14.77
CA GLY A 143 -14.61 13.02 13.50
C GLY A 143 -14.09 14.06 12.49
N LEU A 144 -14.78 15.19 12.31
CA LEU A 144 -14.42 16.20 11.29
C LEU A 144 -13.10 16.92 11.59
N VAL A 145 -12.80 17.20 12.87
CA VAL A 145 -11.61 17.98 13.27
C VAL A 145 -10.28 17.41 12.73
N PRO A 146 -9.95 16.11 12.86
CA PRO A 146 -8.70 15.58 12.30
C PRO A 146 -8.64 15.74 10.77
N TYR A 147 -9.77 15.61 10.06
CA TYR A 147 -9.79 15.84 8.61
C TYR A 147 -9.65 17.31 8.22
N ILE A 148 -10.10 18.26 9.06
CA ILE A 148 -9.80 19.69 8.87
C ILE A 148 -8.29 19.92 8.93
N LEU A 149 -7.61 19.38 9.95
CA LEU A 149 -6.16 19.51 10.10
C LEU A 149 -5.39 18.86 8.94
N LEU A 150 -5.80 17.65 8.55
CA LEU A 150 -5.17 16.92 7.45
C LEU A 150 -5.44 17.58 6.09
N SER A 151 -6.64 18.11 5.87
CA SER A 151 -6.98 18.85 4.64
C SER A 151 -6.17 20.15 4.54
N PHE A 152 -5.98 20.85 5.66
CA PHE A 152 -5.10 22.03 5.71
C PHE A 152 -3.64 21.66 5.36
N LEU A 153 -3.14 20.56 5.93
CA LEU A 153 -1.80 20.02 5.64
C LEU A 153 -1.67 19.64 4.16
N LEU A 154 -2.67 18.97 3.58
CA LEU A 154 -2.71 18.62 2.16
C LEU A 154 -2.76 19.87 1.27
N ALA A 155 -3.50 20.91 1.66
CA ALA A 155 -3.52 22.19 0.95
C ALA A 155 -2.12 22.80 0.87
N PHE A 156 -1.40 22.83 1.99
CA PHE A 156 -0.01 23.29 2.02
C PHE A 156 0.91 22.41 1.16
N CYS A 157 0.84 21.08 1.31
CA CYS A 157 1.67 20.16 0.53
C CYS A 157 1.39 20.30 -0.98
N SER A 158 0.14 20.51 -1.38
CA SER A 158 -0.23 20.67 -2.78
C SER A 158 0.30 21.96 -3.41
N ALA A 159 0.60 23.00 -2.62
CA ALA A 159 1.13 24.28 -3.11
C ALA A 159 2.53 24.14 -3.72
N THR A 160 3.22 23.09 -3.32
CA THR A 160 4.52 22.69 -3.86
C THR A 160 4.41 21.98 -5.21
N VAL A 161 3.20 21.54 -5.60
CA VAL A 161 2.98 20.69 -6.77
C VAL A 161 2.20 21.40 -7.86
N ASN A 162 1.17 22.17 -7.50
CA ASN A 162 0.22 22.77 -8.44
C ASN A 162 -0.28 24.12 -7.89
N TYR A 163 -0.50 25.11 -8.76
CA TYR A 163 -1.02 26.43 -8.39
C TYR A 163 -2.48 26.39 -7.93
N ILE A 164 -3.30 25.50 -8.50
CA ILE A 164 -4.76 25.49 -8.26
C ILE A 164 -5.14 24.61 -7.06
N MET A 165 -4.46 23.47 -6.89
CA MET A 165 -4.78 22.50 -5.83
C MET A 165 -4.82 23.06 -4.39
N PRO A 166 -3.98 24.03 -3.99
CA PRO A 166 -4.03 24.64 -2.66
C PRO A 166 -5.36 25.32 -2.38
N PHE A 167 -5.92 25.99 -3.39
CA PHE A 167 -7.21 26.66 -3.27
C PHE A 167 -8.34 25.64 -3.20
N VAL A 168 -8.23 24.51 -3.91
CA VAL A 168 -9.21 23.41 -3.82
C VAL A 168 -9.21 22.78 -2.44
N PHE A 169 -8.04 22.34 -1.95
CA PHE A 169 -7.94 21.76 -0.61
C PHE A 169 -8.20 22.79 0.49
N GLY A 170 -7.87 24.07 0.25
CA GLY A 170 -8.26 25.18 1.13
C GLY A 170 -9.78 25.37 1.21
N ALA A 171 -10.48 25.31 0.07
CA ALA A 171 -11.94 25.35 0.02
C ALA A 171 -12.56 24.15 0.73
N ILE A 172 -12.02 22.93 0.57
CA ILE A 172 -12.44 21.74 1.31
C ILE A 172 -12.23 21.94 2.82
N THR A 173 -11.07 22.45 3.22
CA THR A 173 -10.78 22.73 4.63
C THR A 173 -11.79 23.72 5.22
N ALA A 174 -12.07 24.82 4.52
CA ALA A 174 -13.08 25.79 4.93
C ALA A 174 -14.48 25.18 4.98
N THR A 175 -14.85 24.36 4.00
CA THR A 175 -16.14 23.65 3.96
C THR A 175 -16.30 22.77 5.20
N LEU A 176 -15.29 21.95 5.53
CA LEU A 176 -15.34 21.09 6.72
C LEU A 176 -15.45 21.88 8.02
N ILE A 177 -14.81 23.05 8.11
CA ILE A 177 -14.96 23.96 9.25
C ILE A 177 -16.42 24.43 9.37
N PHE A 178 -17.01 24.91 8.27
CA PHE A 178 -18.38 25.41 8.30
C PHE A 178 -19.43 24.31 8.47
N GLU A 179 -19.19 23.08 7.98
CA GLU A 179 -19.99 21.89 8.29
C GLU A 179 -19.94 21.56 9.79
N ALA A 180 -18.74 21.57 10.39
CA ALA A 180 -18.60 21.33 11.84
C ALA A 180 -19.30 22.43 12.66
N VAL A 181 -19.18 23.70 12.23
CA VAL A 181 -19.88 24.83 12.86
C VAL A 181 -21.39 24.69 12.69
N ALA A 182 -21.88 24.25 11.53
CA ALA A 182 -23.31 24.09 11.26
C ALA A 182 -23.98 23.02 12.14
N LEU A 183 -23.23 22.06 12.69
CA LEU A 183 -23.76 21.09 13.65
C LEU A 183 -24.16 21.75 14.99
N VAL A 184 -23.50 22.86 15.36
CA VAL A 184 -23.67 23.58 16.63
C VAL A 184 -24.38 24.93 16.47
N ALA A 185 -24.18 25.62 15.35
CA ALA A 185 -24.62 26.99 15.09
C ALA A 185 -25.84 27.06 14.14
N SER A 186 -26.26 28.29 13.82
CA SER A 186 -27.44 28.59 12.99
C SER A 186 -27.21 28.38 11.49
N SER A 187 -28.31 28.41 10.71
CA SER A 187 -28.38 28.07 9.28
C SER A 187 -27.46 28.85 8.34
N TRP A 188 -26.88 29.99 8.77
CA TRP A 188 -25.93 30.74 7.94
C TRP A 188 -24.65 29.95 7.63
N ALA A 189 -24.20 29.08 8.55
CA ALA A 189 -23.01 28.26 8.34
C ALA A 189 -23.21 27.26 7.18
N LEU A 190 -24.42 26.72 7.02
CA LEU A 190 -24.81 25.87 5.89
C LEU A 190 -24.77 26.64 4.56
N VAL A 191 -25.18 27.92 4.56
CA VAL A 191 -25.11 28.76 3.36
C VAL A 191 -23.66 29.00 2.95
N VAL A 192 -22.78 29.30 3.91
CA VAL A 192 -21.34 29.49 3.64
C VAL A 192 -20.71 28.17 3.15
N SER A 193 -21.02 27.05 3.80
CA SER A 193 -20.59 25.72 3.37
C SER A 193 -21.00 25.46 1.91
N GLY A 194 -22.28 25.70 1.57
CA GLY A 194 -22.76 25.54 0.20
C GLY A 194 -22.04 26.41 -0.83
N ILE A 195 -21.75 27.68 -0.51
CA ILE A 195 -20.97 28.54 -1.42
C ILE A 195 -19.56 27.96 -1.66
N LEU A 196 -18.91 27.40 -0.64
CA LEU A 196 -17.60 26.77 -0.76
C LEU A 196 -17.67 25.45 -1.55
N GLU A 197 -18.73 24.67 -1.39
CA GLU A 197 -18.99 23.44 -2.16
C GLU A 197 -19.20 23.73 -3.65
N LEU A 198 -19.87 24.84 -3.97
CA LEU A 198 -19.98 25.32 -5.34
C LEU A 198 -18.59 25.66 -5.93
N LEU A 199 -17.70 26.27 -5.15
CA LEU A 199 -16.32 26.52 -5.58
C LEU A 199 -15.57 25.19 -5.82
N ILE A 200 -15.72 24.21 -4.92
CA ILE A 200 -15.12 22.87 -5.09
C ILE A 200 -15.61 22.23 -6.40
N LEU A 201 -16.90 22.32 -6.71
CA LEU A 201 -17.48 21.81 -7.96
C LEU A 201 -16.88 22.52 -9.19
N ILE A 202 -16.81 23.85 -9.18
CA ILE A 202 -16.24 24.62 -10.30
C ILE A 202 -14.77 24.23 -10.54
N PHE A 203 -13.97 24.15 -9.47
CA PHE A 203 -12.57 23.72 -9.59
C PHE A 203 -12.43 22.26 -10.00
N ALA A 204 -13.31 21.38 -9.54
CA ALA A 204 -13.33 19.97 -9.96
C ALA A 204 -13.62 19.83 -11.45
N ILE A 205 -14.60 20.57 -11.98
CA ILE A 205 -14.92 20.60 -13.42
C ILE A 205 -13.75 21.16 -14.21
N TYR A 206 -13.20 22.30 -13.78
CA TYR A 206 -12.06 22.93 -14.44
C TYR A 206 -10.82 22.01 -14.43
N GLY A 207 -10.47 21.45 -13.28
CA GLY A 207 -9.33 20.56 -13.11
C GLY A 207 -9.47 19.28 -13.94
N SER A 208 -10.66 18.69 -13.94
CA SER A 208 -10.97 17.51 -14.76
C SER A 208 -10.88 17.80 -16.25
N ALA A 209 -11.44 18.94 -16.70
CA ALA A 209 -11.33 19.37 -18.08
C ALA A 209 -9.87 19.66 -18.47
N ALA A 210 -9.09 20.30 -17.60
CA ALA A 210 -7.69 20.60 -17.86
C ALA A 210 -6.83 19.34 -17.95
N LEU A 211 -7.03 18.38 -17.05
CA LEU A 211 -6.39 17.06 -17.05
C LEU A 211 -6.75 16.26 -18.33
N LEU A 212 -8.04 16.22 -18.70
CA LEU A 212 -8.50 15.58 -19.95
C LEU A 212 -7.90 16.23 -21.20
N VAL A 213 -7.90 17.56 -21.28
CA VAL A 213 -7.33 18.31 -22.42
C VAL A 213 -5.82 18.10 -22.50
N LYS A 214 -5.12 18.06 -21.35
CA LYS A 214 -3.70 17.74 -21.28
C LYS A 214 -3.42 16.32 -21.80
N GLY A 215 -4.22 15.35 -21.38
CA GLY A 215 -4.15 13.96 -21.88
C GLY A 215 -4.37 13.84 -23.39
N LEU A 216 -5.32 14.62 -23.94
CA LEU A 216 -5.66 14.61 -25.37
C LEU A 216 -4.65 15.32 -26.26
N THR A 217 -4.08 16.44 -25.80
CA THR A 217 -3.31 17.33 -26.68
C THR A 217 -1.80 17.21 -26.50
N GLN A 218 -1.30 16.66 -25.38
CA GLN A 218 0.12 16.58 -24.95
C GLN A 218 0.94 17.89 -25.00
N ARG A 219 0.45 18.95 -25.67
CA ARG A 219 1.12 20.22 -25.98
C ARG A 219 0.39 21.45 -25.42
N LEU A 220 -0.91 21.36 -25.11
CA LEU A 220 -1.66 22.45 -24.50
C LEU A 220 -1.79 22.23 -22.99
N ALA A 221 -0.81 22.72 -22.24
CA ALA A 221 -1.00 22.99 -20.81
C ALA A 221 -1.78 24.31 -20.68
N LEU A 222 -3.02 24.25 -20.21
CA LEU A 222 -3.77 25.45 -19.82
C LEU A 222 -2.94 26.24 -18.78
N LYS A 223 -2.80 27.55 -18.98
CA LYS A 223 -2.08 28.43 -18.04
C LYS A 223 -2.67 28.25 -16.63
N GLY A 224 -1.83 27.84 -15.68
CA GLY A 224 -2.21 27.61 -14.27
C GLY A 224 -2.14 26.14 -13.82
N PHE A 225 -2.12 25.17 -14.75
CA PHE A 225 -1.98 23.75 -14.42
C PHE A 225 -0.53 23.29 -14.67
N GLY A 226 0.25 23.07 -13.61
CA GLY A 226 1.64 22.58 -13.68
C GLY A 226 2.71 23.49 -13.05
N THR A 227 2.46 24.80 -12.94
CA THR A 227 3.37 25.70 -12.23
C THR A 227 3.13 25.60 -10.71
N PRO A 228 4.13 25.25 -9.89
CA PRO A 228 3.96 25.24 -8.43
C PRO A 228 3.86 26.66 -7.89
N LEU A 229 3.10 26.87 -6.81
CA LEU A 229 2.93 28.18 -6.17
C LEU A 229 4.21 28.58 -5.40
N PHE A 230 4.92 27.57 -4.87
CA PHE A 230 6.25 27.70 -4.30
C PHE A 230 7.20 26.67 -4.92
N ASN A 231 8.36 27.12 -5.39
CA ASN A 231 9.37 26.18 -5.89
C ASN A 231 10.20 25.66 -4.72
N VAL A 232 9.86 24.45 -4.28
CA VAL A 232 10.53 23.74 -3.19
C VAL A 232 12.02 23.51 -3.45
N LEU A 233 12.44 23.49 -4.73
CA LEU A 233 13.84 23.38 -5.13
C LEU A 233 14.68 24.62 -4.75
N LEU A 234 14.07 25.79 -4.55
CA LEU A 234 14.76 27.03 -4.18
C LEU A 234 14.87 27.23 -2.66
N LEU A 235 14.12 26.48 -1.85
CA LEU A 235 14.13 26.61 -0.39
C LEU A 235 15.38 25.99 0.26
N GLY A 236 16.12 25.14 -0.47
CA GLY A 236 17.34 24.47 0.01
C GLY A 236 18.66 25.08 -0.46
N THR A 237 18.64 26.10 -1.34
CA THR A 237 19.85 26.75 -1.85
C THR A 237 20.12 28.05 -1.11
N ALA A 238 20.83 27.97 0.01
CA ALA A 238 21.54 29.15 0.51
C ALA A 238 22.74 29.42 -0.42
N ASN A 239 22.68 30.56 -1.12
CA ASN A 239 23.70 31.23 -1.93
C ASN A 239 23.69 31.09 -3.48
N SER A 240 23.45 32.29 -4.05
CA SER A 240 24.05 32.96 -5.21
C SER A 240 23.54 32.74 -6.64
N SER A 241 23.08 33.89 -7.16
CA SER A 241 23.12 34.40 -8.54
C SER A 241 22.25 33.78 -9.63
N SER A 242 21.20 34.54 -9.95
CA SER A 242 20.75 34.93 -11.30
C SER A 242 21.00 33.97 -12.47
N THR A 243 19.93 33.35 -12.96
CA THR A 243 19.47 33.54 -14.35
C THR A 243 18.11 32.87 -14.54
N GLN A 244 17.13 33.67 -14.98
CA GLN A 244 15.88 33.18 -15.52
C GLN A 244 16.17 32.33 -16.77
N SER A 245 15.77 31.06 -16.75
CA SER A 245 15.35 30.37 -17.97
C SER A 245 13.97 29.75 -17.72
N SER A 246 12.96 30.47 -18.21
CA SER A 246 11.61 29.95 -18.38
C SER A 246 11.66 28.86 -19.46
N GLY A 247 11.18 27.65 -19.17
CA GLY A 247 10.78 26.72 -20.24
C GLY A 247 11.21 25.26 -20.18
N GLN A 248 11.76 24.72 -19.09
CA GLN A 248 11.91 23.26 -18.94
C GLN A 248 11.53 22.79 -17.53
N GLU A 249 10.31 22.26 -17.39
CA GLU A 249 9.96 21.40 -16.26
C GLU A 249 10.92 20.20 -16.26
N LYS A 250 11.95 20.24 -15.41
CA LYS A 250 12.66 19.01 -15.05
C LYS A 250 11.65 18.10 -14.37
N LYS A 251 11.48 16.91 -14.95
CA LYS A 251 10.53 15.88 -14.52
C LYS A 251 10.72 15.63 -13.01
N LYS A 252 9.69 15.93 -12.22
CA LYS A 252 9.68 15.71 -10.75
C LYS A 252 10.13 14.29 -10.47
N ASN A 253 11.21 14.13 -9.72
CA ASN A 253 11.70 12.81 -9.34
C ASN A 253 10.88 12.31 -8.12
N THR A 254 9.57 12.11 -8.30
CA THR A 254 8.68 11.52 -7.27
C THR A 254 8.93 10.01 -7.06
N LYS A 255 9.98 9.47 -7.69
CA LYS A 255 10.25 8.03 -7.82
C LYS A 255 10.74 7.37 -6.53
N TYR A 256 11.15 8.16 -5.53
CA TYR A 256 11.70 7.69 -4.25
C TYR A 256 10.80 7.97 -3.05
N ALA A 257 9.59 8.45 -3.29
CA ALA A 257 8.62 8.69 -2.26
C ALA A 257 8.09 7.37 -1.69
N GLU A 258 8.38 7.13 -0.43
CA GLU A 258 7.80 6.03 0.31
C GLU A 258 6.33 6.39 0.64
N PRO A 259 5.36 5.50 0.38
CA PRO A 259 3.92 5.70 0.63
C PRO A 259 3.55 5.81 2.11
N MET A 260 4.55 5.94 2.98
CA MET A 260 4.42 5.96 4.43
C MET A 260 3.44 7.03 4.90
N ALA A 261 3.34 8.15 4.15
CA ALA A 261 2.43 9.24 4.45
C ALA A 261 0.97 8.80 4.67
N LEU A 262 0.46 7.83 3.90
CA LEU A 262 -0.91 7.34 4.07
C LEU A 262 -1.10 6.63 5.42
N GLY A 263 -0.12 5.84 5.86
CA GLY A 263 -0.20 5.18 7.16
C GLY A 263 -0.21 6.17 8.32
N PHE A 264 0.67 7.18 8.29
CA PHE A 264 0.69 8.27 9.26
C PHE A 264 -0.57 9.14 9.20
N PHE A 265 -1.14 9.34 8.01
CA PHE A 265 -2.41 10.05 7.83
C PHE A 265 -3.53 9.33 8.58
N CYS A 266 -3.65 8.01 8.41
CA CYS A 266 -4.63 7.20 9.13
C CYS A 266 -4.39 7.21 10.65
N ASP A 267 -3.12 7.12 11.08
CA ASP A 267 -2.69 7.24 12.48
C ASP A 267 -2.88 8.64 13.07
N THR A 268 -3.38 9.61 12.31
CA THR A 268 -3.81 10.90 12.86
C THR A 268 -5.29 10.89 13.22
N VAL A 269 -6.16 10.22 12.44
CA VAL A 269 -7.62 10.33 12.58
C VAL A 269 -8.16 9.54 13.76
N ALA A 270 -7.85 8.24 13.83
CA ALA A 270 -8.36 7.35 14.89
C ALA A 270 -8.02 7.83 16.32
N PRO A 271 -6.75 8.11 16.66
CA PRO A 271 -6.40 8.61 17.99
C PRO A 271 -7.04 9.97 18.31
N PHE A 272 -7.26 10.83 17.32
CA PHE A 272 -7.94 12.12 17.56
C PHE A 272 -9.38 11.93 18.02
N ILE A 273 -10.11 11.00 17.40
CA ILE A 273 -11.48 10.64 17.80
C ILE A 273 -11.48 10.08 19.23
N PHE A 274 -10.52 9.20 19.54
CA PHE A 274 -10.37 8.68 20.91
C PHE A 274 -9.97 9.73 21.94
N ALA A 275 -9.17 10.74 21.56
CA ALA A 275 -8.83 11.83 22.46
C ALA A 275 -10.07 12.63 22.87
N PHE A 276 -10.96 12.93 21.92
CA PHE A 276 -12.23 13.61 22.20
C PHE A 276 -13.15 12.79 23.11
N TYR A 277 -13.24 11.48 22.86
CA TYR A 277 -13.98 10.57 23.73
C TYR A 277 -13.39 10.53 25.15
N SER A 278 -12.06 10.40 25.25
CA SER A 278 -11.34 10.27 26.50
C SER A 278 -11.38 11.53 27.37
N PHE A 279 -11.46 12.72 26.76
CA PHE A 279 -11.65 13.99 27.48
C PHE A 279 -13.11 14.31 27.78
N GLY A 280 -14.05 13.39 27.49
CA GLY A 280 -15.46 13.52 27.83
C GLY A 280 -16.26 14.43 26.90
N TYR A 281 -15.73 14.77 25.72
CA TYR A 281 -16.50 15.54 24.72
C TYR A 281 -17.60 14.69 24.07
N MET A 282 -17.39 13.38 23.96
CA MET A 282 -18.38 12.42 23.48
C MET A 282 -18.73 11.45 24.60
N LYS A 283 -20.02 11.16 24.82
CA LYS A 283 -20.44 10.13 25.80
C LYS A 283 -20.69 8.76 25.19
N SER A 284 -21.07 8.69 23.92
CA SER A 284 -21.29 7.43 23.19
C SER A 284 -20.29 7.29 22.05
N PHE A 285 -19.79 6.05 21.84
CA PHE A 285 -18.81 5.75 20.80
C PHE A 285 -19.42 5.07 19.56
N GLY A 286 -20.75 5.10 19.39
CA GLY A 286 -21.44 4.49 18.24
C GLY A 286 -20.95 4.98 16.88
N LEU A 287 -21.11 6.28 16.61
CA LEU A 287 -20.64 6.87 15.35
C LEU A 287 -19.10 6.88 15.27
N GLY A 288 -18.41 7.09 16.40
CA GLY A 288 -16.95 7.01 16.49
C GLY A 288 -16.40 5.67 16.00
N ALA A 289 -17.04 4.55 16.37
CA ALA A 289 -16.62 3.22 15.94
C ALA A 289 -16.72 3.02 14.42
N VAL A 290 -17.75 3.60 13.79
CA VAL A 290 -17.91 3.56 12.33
C VAL A 290 -16.80 4.35 11.64
N TRP A 291 -16.52 5.56 12.12
CA TRP A 291 -15.44 6.41 11.58
C TRP A 291 -14.07 5.74 11.71
N VAL A 292 -13.77 5.16 12.88
CA VAL A 292 -12.52 4.45 13.12
C VAL A 292 -12.43 3.19 12.25
N SER A 293 -13.54 2.49 12.02
CA SER A 293 -13.57 1.32 11.13
C SER A 293 -13.23 1.70 9.68
N ILE A 294 -13.81 2.79 9.16
CA ILE A 294 -13.56 3.28 7.79
C ILE A 294 -12.09 3.68 7.61
N ILE A 295 -11.52 4.43 8.56
CA ILE A 295 -10.10 4.82 8.45
C ILE A 295 -9.15 3.63 8.69
N SER A 296 -9.53 2.64 9.50
CA SER A 296 -8.74 1.40 9.67
C SER A 296 -8.66 0.61 8.36
N VAL A 297 -9.71 0.62 7.54
CA VAL A 297 -9.67 0.05 6.17
C VAL A 297 -8.68 0.81 5.28
N ALA A 298 -8.67 2.16 5.34
CA ALA A 298 -7.66 2.96 4.66
C ALA A 298 -6.23 2.64 5.14
N GLN A 299 -6.06 2.36 6.43
CA GLN A 299 -4.78 1.95 7.01
C GLN A 299 -4.35 0.54 6.54
N LEU A 300 -5.28 -0.39 6.36
CA LEU A 300 -5.01 -1.69 5.73
C LEU A 300 -4.59 -1.52 4.26
N PHE A 301 -5.12 -0.54 3.52
CA PHE A 301 -4.61 -0.23 2.18
C PHE A 301 -3.15 0.26 2.21
N SER A 302 -2.74 1.01 3.24
CA SER A 302 -1.33 1.37 3.45
C SER A 302 -0.47 0.13 3.69
N SER A 303 -0.92 -0.80 4.54
CA SER A 303 -0.26 -2.10 4.76
C SER A 303 -0.16 -2.92 3.47
N TYR A 304 -1.24 -2.98 2.67
CA TYR A 304 -1.28 -3.72 1.41
C TYR A 304 -0.30 -3.14 0.39
N TYR A 305 -0.23 -1.81 0.31
CA TYR A 305 0.68 -1.14 -0.60
C TYR A 305 2.15 -1.30 -0.17
N ALA A 306 2.45 -1.32 1.13
CA ALA A 306 3.77 -1.70 1.65
C ALA A 306 4.13 -3.15 1.27
N HIS A 307 3.15 -4.07 1.34
CA HIS A 307 3.34 -5.47 0.95
C HIS A 307 3.67 -5.62 -0.54
N LEU A 308 2.98 -4.88 -1.43
CA LEU A 308 3.28 -4.86 -2.86
C LEU A 308 4.73 -4.40 -3.15
N ARG A 309 5.30 -3.56 -2.28
CA ARG A 309 6.70 -3.10 -2.35
C ARG A 309 7.71 -4.01 -1.63
N GLN A 310 7.26 -5.12 -1.07
CA GLN A 310 8.08 -6.03 -0.26
C GLN A 310 8.67 -5.38 1.01
N ASP A 311 8.00 -4.37 1.55
CA ASP A 311 8.37 -3.75 2.83
C ASP A 311 7.61 -4.44 3.97
N CYS A 312 8.23 -5.47 4.54
CA CYS A 312 7.64 -6.24 5.64
C CYS A 312 7.39 -5.40 6.91
N TYR A 313 8.27 -4.45 7.21
CA TYR A 313 8.17 -3.67 8.43
C TYR A 313 6.93 -2.77 8.40
N HIS A 314 6.74 -1.99 7.34
CA HIS A 314 5.55 -1.13 7.21
C HIS A 314 4.27 -1.93 6.95
N THR A 315 4.35 -3.07 6.26
CA THR A 315 3.22 -4.01 6.14
C THR A 315 2.71 -4.43 7.51
N THR A 316 3.65 -4.81 8.41
CA THR A 316 3.35 -5.29 9.76
C THR A 316 2.88 -4.16 10.66
N LYS A 317 3.57 -3.00 10.65
CA LYS A 317 3.22 -1.82 11.45
C LYS A 317 1.79 -1.36 11.19
N PHE A 318 1.45 -1.04 9.94
CA PHE A 318 0.13 -0.51 9.62
C PHE A 318 -0.97 -1.55 9.77
N GLY A 319 -0.66 -2.84 9.55
CA GLY A 319 -1.58 -3.94 9.86
C GLY A 319 -1.87 -4.05 11.36
N LEU A 320 -0.85 -3.93 12.21
CA LEU A 320 -1.01 -3.97 13.67
C LEU A 320 -1.77 -2.74 14.19
N HIS A 321 -1.45 -1.55 13.70
CA HIS A 321 -2.15 -0.32 14.09
C HIS A 321 -3.64 -0.39 13.70
N ALA A 322 -3.96 -0.84 12.48
CA ALA A 322 -5.35 -1.05 12.07
C ALA A 322 -6.08 -2.07 12.97
N THR A 323 -5.39 -3.15 13.35
CA THR A 323 -5.91 -4.15 14.29
C THR A 323 -6.22 -3.53 15.65
N TYR A 324 -5.28 -2.74 16.19
CA TYR A 324 -5.43 -2.05 17.46
C TYR A 324 -6.61 -1.08 17.46
N TRP A 325 -6.69 -0.19 16.46
CA TRP A 325 -7.76 0.80 16.37
C TRP A 325 -9.13 0.18 16.17
N LEU A 326 -9.23 -0.86 15.34
CA LEU A 326 -10.49 -1.57 15.13
C LEU A 326 -10.95 -2.27 16.41
N ILE A 327 -10.05 -2.96 17.12
CA ILE A 327 -10.38 -3.59 18.42
C ILE A 327 -10.85 -2.54 19.42
N LYS A 328 -10.08 -1.46 19.62
CA LYS A 328 -10.44 -0.41 20.57
C LYS A 328 -11.74 0.29 20.22
N ALA A 329 -12.05 0.46 18.94
CA ALA A 329 -13.29 1.10 18.50
C ALA A 329 -14.52 0.28 18.88
N TRP A 330 -14.47 -1.02 18.62
CA TRP A 330 -15.58 -1.91 18.94
C TRP A 330 -15.65 -2.25 20.43
N ASP A 331 -14.53 -2.26 21.14
CA ASP A 331 -14.45 -2.37 22.60
C ASP A 331 -15.15 -1.19 23.30
N GLU A 332 -14.83 0.05 22.93
CA GLU A 332 -15.49 1.25 23.50
C GLU A 332 -16.94 1.40 23.00
N PHE A 333 -17.27 0.92 21.80
CA PHE A 333 -18.66 0.82 21.35
C PHE A 333 -19.48 -0.12 22.24
N VAL A 334 -18.98 -1.33 22.50
CA VAL A 334 -19.65 -2.29 23.38
C VAL A 334 -19.78 -1.71 24.79
N ALA A 335 -18.71 -1.11 25.31
CA ALA A 335 -18.73 -0.48 26.63
C ALA A 335 -19.75 0.66 26.74
N SER A 336 -19.92 1.48 25.69
CA SER A 336 -20.84 2.63 25.72
C SER A 336 -22.27 2.33 25.27
N ALA A 337 -22.49 1.28 24.46
CA ALA A 337 -23.80 0.99 23.87
C ALA A 337 -24.51 -0.22 24.51
N LEU A 338 -23.77 -1.19 25.05
CA LEU A 338 -24.35 -2.44 25.58
C LEU A 338 -24.26 -2.56 27.10
N ILE A 339 -23.29 -1.91 27.75
CA ILE A 339 -23.07 -1.99 29.19
C ILE A 339 -23.44 -0.63 29.81
N VAL A 340 -24.56 -0.58 30.54
CA VAL A 340 -25.16 0.68 31.01
C VAL A 340 -24.50 1.19 32.31
N GLU A 341 -23.89 0.31 33.11
CA GLU A 341 -23.27 0.66 34.39
C GLU A 341 -21.73 0.62 34.33
N ASP A 342 -21.09 1.73 34.72
CA ASP A 342 -19.61 1.86 34.76
C ASP A 342 -18.95 0.79 35.66
N SER A 343 -19.64 0.35 36.72
CA SER A 343 -19.13 -0.67 37.64
C SER A 343 -19.06 -2.08 37.01
N GLU A 344 -19.93 -2.37 36.05
CA GLU A 344 -19.89 -3.61 35.29
C GLU A 344 -18.80 -3.57 34.21
N VAL A 345 -18.56 -2.38 33.64
CA VAL A 345 -17.44 -2.15 32.70
C VAL A 345 -16.10 -2.34 33.42
N THR A 346 -15.93 -1.80 34.64
CA THR A 346 -14.69 -2.02 35.42
C THR A 346 -14.45 -3.50 35.67
N ALA A 347 -15.46 -4.22 36.15
CA ALA A 347 -15.35 -5.63 36.48
C ALA A 347 -15.03 -6.48 35.24
N GLY A 348 -15.63 -6.16 34.09
CA GLY A 348 -15.33 -6.81 32.82
C GLY A 348 -13.90 -6.54 32.33
N ARG A 349 -13.45 -5.28 32.37
CA ARG A 349 -12.10 -4.88 31.91
C ARG A 349 -11.00 -5.49 32.77
N GLU A 350 -11.13 -5.49 34.09
CA GLU A 350 -10.10 -6.02 35.01
C GLU A 350 -9.72 -7.48 34.73
N MET A 351 -10.66 -8.25 34.16
CA MET A 351 -10.46 -9.65 33.77
C MET A 351 -9.73 -9.82 32.41
N MET A 352 -9.60 -8.76 31.61
CA MET A 352 -9.02 -8.82 30.27
C MET A 352 -7.50 -8.72 30.31
N VAL A 353 -6.85 -9.56 29.51
CA VAL A 353 -5.37 -9.63 29.41
C VAL A 353 -4.84 -9.33 28.00
N GLY A 354 -5.71 -9.24 26.98
CA GLY A 354 -5.33 -9.02 25.59
C GLY A 354 -4.48 -7.76 25.35
N ASN A 355 -4.70 -6.68 26.11
CA ASN A 355 -3.93 -5.43 26.02
C ASN A 355 -2.41 -5.63 26.19
N TRP A 356 -1.99 -6.58 27.02
CA TRP A 356 -0.58 -6.87 27.25
C TRP A 356 0.13 -7.37 25.98
N PHE A 357 -0.59 -8.02 25.07
CA PHE A 357 -0.02 -8.44 23.80
C PHE A 357 0.37 -7.23 22.94
N PHE A 358 -0.46 -6.18 22.93
CA PHE A 358 -0.16 -4.98 22.16
C PHE A 358 1.08 -4.26 22.66
N VAL A 359 1.32 -4.25 23.98
CA VAL A 359 2.57 -3.72 24.56
C VAL A 359 3.77 -4.49 24.03
N VAL A 360 3.71 -5.83 24.07
CA VAL A 360 4.79 -6.69 23.56
C VAL A 360 4.98 -6.53 22.05
N ALA A 361 3.91 -6.48 21.27
CA ALA A 361 3.95 -6.26 19.82
C ALA A 361 4.51 -4.88 19.46
N ALA A 362 4.18 -3.83 20.22
CA ALA A 362 4.73 -2.49 20.04
C ALA A 362 6.24 -2.46 20.34
N LEU A 363 6.71 -3.19 21.37
CA LEU A 363 8.14 -3.35 21.64
C LEU A 363 8.87 -4.10 20.52
N VAL A 364 8.23 -5.10 19.90
CA VAL A 364 8.75 -5.77 18.70
C VAL A 364 8.93 -4.75 17.57
N LEU A 365 7.94 -3.89 17.30
CA LEU A 365 8.06 -2.81 16.31
C LEU A 365 9.19 -1.82 16.65
N CYS A 366 9.34 -1.43 17.93
CA CYS A 366 10.46 -0.60 18.37
C CYS A 366 11.81 -1.22 18.01
N CYS A 367 11.98 -2.53 18.23
CA CYS A 367 13.20 -3.26 17.87
C CYS A 367 13.49 -3.19 16.35
N GLY A 368 12.45 -3.35 15.51
CA GLY A 368 12.58 -3.18 14.06
C GLY A 368 12.94 -1.75 13.64
N SER A 369 12.36 -0.75 14.31
CA SER A 369 12.58 0.68 14.00
C SER A 369 13.97 1.20 14.37
N LEU A 370 14.78 0.45 15.12
CA LEU A 370 16.17 0.83 15.41
C LEU A 370 17.05 0.93 14.15
N ASN A 371 16.64 0.29 13.05
CA ASN A 371 17.30 0.37 11.75
C ASN A 371 16.68 1.42 10.81
N MET A 372 15.65 2.15 11.26
CA MET A 372 14.88 3.12 10.47
C MET A 372 15.23 4.55 10.91
N ASP A 373 14.44 5.55 10.52
CA ASP A 373 14.69 6.96 10.90
C ASP A 373 14.26 7.26 12.36
N VAL A 374 14.84 8.28 13.00
CA VAL A 374 14.47 8.67 14.39
C VAL A 374 12.98 8.94 14.55
N LEU A 375 12.33 9.60 13.58
CA LEU A 375 10.89 9.87 13.63
C LEU A 375 10.07 8.57 13.75
N GLU A 376 10.50 7.51 13.06
CA GLU A 376 9.85 6.22 13.08
C GLU A 376 9.97 5.55 14.45
N LEU A 377 11.16 5.63 15.07
CA LEU A 377 11.37 5.16 16.44
C LEU A 377 10.53 5.94 17.45
N ILE A 378 10.48 7.28 17.35
CA ILE A 378 9.65 8.12 18.23
C ILE A 378 8.18 7.76 18.10
N HIS A 379 7.68 7.57 16.87
CA HIS A 379 6.30 7.19 16.61
C HIS A 379 5.93 5.86 17.27
N ASN A 380 6.81 4.85 17.17
CA ASN A 380 6.60 3.57 17.83
C ASN A 380 6.71 3.65 19.35
N LEU A 381 7.60 4.48 19.90
CA LEU A 381 7.67 4.70 21.35
C LEU A 381 6.38 5.34 21.88
N LEU A 382 5.79 6.27 21.12
CA LEU A 382 4.46 6.82 21.43
C LEU A 382 3.37 5.78 21.28
N PHE A 383 3.47 4.86 20.32
CA PHE A 383 2.56 3.71 20.23
C PHE A 383 2.69 2.77 21.43
N VAL A 384 3.90 2.49 21.93
CA VAL A 384 4.12 1.76 23.19
C VAL A 384 3.42 2.47 24.34
N LEU A 385 3.62 3.78 24.50
CA LEU A 385 2.94 4.58 25.54
C LEU A 385 1.41 4.45 25.43
N LEU A 386 0.90 4.48 24.20
CA LEU A 386 -0.52 4.35 23.91
C LEU A 386 -1.07 2.97 24.32
N THR A 387 -0.38 1.89 23.97
CA THR A 387 -0.78 0.53 24.40
C THR A 387 -0.66 0.31 25.92
N VAL A 388 0.30 0.95 26.58
CA VAL A 388 0.44 0.93 28.04
C VAL A 388 -0.71 1.67 28.71
N SER A 389 -1.16 2.79 28.12
CA SER A 389 -2.31 3.54 28.66
C SER A 389 -3.64 2.80 28.60
N THR A 390 -3.74 1.76 27.77
CA THR A 390 -4.93 0.90 27.66
C THR A 390 -4.92 -0.34 28.55
N ILE A 391 -3.93 -0.47 29.44
CA ILE A 391 -3.84 -1.63 30.34
C ILE A 391 -5.07 -1.63 31.30
N PRO A 392 -5.87 -2.72 31.35
CA PRO A 392 -7.10 -2.74 32.12
C PRO A 392 -6.94 -2.65 33.64
N GLN A 393 -5.74 -2.91 34.15
CA GLN A 393 -5.42 -2.77 35.57
C GLN A 393 -5.30 -1.29 36.02
N ILE A 394 -5.34 -0.34 35.08
CA ILE A 394 -5.40 1.09 35.39
C ILE A 394 -6.84 1.46 35.78
N PRO A 395 -7.08 2.06 36.95
CA PRO A 395 -8.42 2.48 37.37
C PRO A 395 -9.06 3.43 36.35
N ILE A 396 -10.36 3.27 36.08
CA ILE A 396 -11.09 4.03 35.06
C ILE A 396 -10.93 5.56 35.22
N GLN A 397 -10.88 6.06 36.47
CA GLN A 397 -10.69 7.49 36.77
C GLN A 397 -9.40 8.07 36.15
N GLY A 398 -8.32 7.28 36.10
CA GLY A 398 -7.05 7.69 35.48
C GLY A 398 -6.86 7.19 34.05
N TYR A 399 -7.55 6.09 33.69
CA TYR A 399 -7.44 5.43 32.39
C TYR A 399 -7.73 6.39 31.23
N TYR A 400 -8.91 7.04 31.22
CA TYR A 400 -9.30 7.88 30.09
C TYR A 400 -8.41 9.11 29.95
N ILE A 401 -8.01 9.74 31.06
CA ILE A 401 -7.11 10.91 31.02
C ILE A 401 -5.75 10.50 30.43
N PHE A 402 -5.19 9.39 30.89
CA PHE A 402 -3.89 8.91 30.41
C PHE A 402 -3.95 8.51 28.93
N PHE A 403 -4.99 7.77 28.54
CA PHE A 403 -5.22 7.36 27.15
C PHE A 403 -5.45 8.56 26.21
N GLY A 404 -6.21 9.57 26.66
CA GLY A 404 -6.46 10.81 25.90
C GLY A 404 -5.19 11.63 25.64
N VAL A 405 -4.31 11.75 26.64
CA VAL A 405 -3.00 12.40 26.50
C VAL A 405 -2.10 11.62 25.54
N ALA A 406 -2.02 10.29 25.68
CA ALA A 406 -1.25 9.44 24.78
C ALA A 406 -1.74 9.55 23.32
N CYS A 407 -3.06 9.52 23.11
CA CYS A 407 -3.69 9.74 21.80
C CYS A 407 -3.33 11.10 21.19
N SER A 408 -3.30 12.16 22.00
CA SER A 408 -2.97 13.51 21.55
C SER A 408 -1.50 13.64 21.12
N LEU A 409 -0.57 13.07 21.89
CA LEU A 409 0.86 13.02 21.53
C LEU A 409 1.10 12.20 20.26
N PHE A 410 0.46 11.03 20.17
CA PHE A 410 0.57 10.15 19.01
C PHE A 410 -0.04 10.79 17.75
N SER A 411 -1.16 11.50 17.87
CA SER A 411 -1.77 12.27 16.76
C SER A 411 -0.85 13.39 16.28
N ALA A 412 -0.23 14.14 17.20
CA ALA A 412 0.69 15.22 16.84
C ALA A 412 1.93 14.69 16.10
N ALA A 413 2.52 13.59 16.57
CA ALA A 413 3.63 12.93 15.89
C ALA A 413 3.22 12.38 14.51
N SER A 414 2.01 11.84 14.38
CA SER A 414 1.47 11.31 13.13
C SER A 414 1.17 12.41 12.11
N LEU A 415 0.68 13.57 12.56
CA LEU A 415 0.48 14.74 11.71
C LEU A 415 1.83 15.24 11.16
N TYR A 416 2.85 15.31 12.01
CA TYR A 416 4.22 15.64 11.59
C TYR A 416 4.81 14.58 10.64
N GLY A 417 4.58 13.29 10.91
CA GLY A 417 4.97 12.18 10.03
C GLY A 417 4.35 12.28 8.64
N THR A 418 3.05 12.60 8.58
CA THR A 418 2.33 12.83 7.32
C THR A 418 2.94 14.00 6.56
N PHE A 419 3.14 15.14 7.24
CA PHE A 419 3.69 16.35 6.64
C PHE A 419 5.12 16.14 6.10
N SER A 420 6.02 15.64 6.94
CA SER A 420 7.42 15.44 6.60
C SER A 420 7.59 14.46 5.43
N ARG A 421 6.88 13.33 5.44
CA ARG A 421 6.96 12.32 4.38
C ARG A 421 6.33 12.81 3.07
N LEU A 422 5.22 13.55 3.08
CA LEU A 422 4.63 14.13 1.87
C LEU A 422 5.53 15.19 1.22
N ILE A 423 6.13 16.09 2.01
CA ILE A 423 7.02 17.12 1.47
C ILE A 423 8.32 16.49 0.95
N ASN A 424 8.93 15.58 1.72
CA ASN A 424 10.17 14.90 1.30
C ASN A 424 9.96 14.00 0.08
N THR A 425 8.74 13.50 -0.13
CA THR A 425 8.30 12.79 -1.33
C THR A 425 8.34 13.66 -2.59
N ILE A 426 8.12 14.96 -2.45
CA ILE A 426 8.03 15.92 -3.55
C ILE A 426 9.38 16.58 -3.82
N ALA A 427 10.24 16.68 -2.81
CA ALA A 427 11.53 17.36 -2.88
C ALA A 427 12.64 16.45 -3.45
N GLU A 428 13.57 17.02 -4.25
CA GLU A 428 14.76 16.29 -4.75
C GLU A 428 15.76 15.95 -3.63
N LYS A 429 15.69 16.64 -2.48
CA LYS A 429 16.46 16.38 -1.26
C LYS A 429 15.53 16.44 -0.06
N SER A 430 15.81 15.67 0.99
CA SER A 430 15.05 15.73 2.25
C SER A 430 15.13 17.14 2.84
N LEU A 431 14.01 17.86 2.85
CA LEU A 431 13.92 19.23 3.36
C LEU A 431 13.52 19.27 4.83
N ILE A 432 12.60 18.39 5.21
CA ILE A 432 12.10 18.30 6.57
C ILE A 432 12.87 17.17 7.27
N PRO A 433 13.53 17.45 8.40
CA PRO A 433 14.36 16.46 9.07
C PRO A 433 13.50 15.34 9.68
N VAL A 434 13.69 14.12 9.19
CA VAL A 434 13.08 12.90 9.76
C VAL A 434 14.02 12.25 10.81
N GLY A 435 15.28 12.69 10.83
CA GLY A 435 16.34 12.20 11.70
C GLY A 435 17.14 11.05 11.07
N PRO A 436 18.41 10.86 11.46
CA PRO A 436 19.24 9.77 10.95
C PRO A 436 18.81 8.41 11.48
N GLN A 437 19.44 7.34 11.00
CA GLN A 437 19.31 6.02 11.61
C GLN A 437 19.89 6.03 13.04
N PRO A 438 19.14 5.60 14.08
CA PRO A 438 19.62 5.67 15.45
C PRO A 438 20.71 4.63 15.72
N ILE A 439 20.64 3.46 15.08
CA ILE A 439 21.67 2.42 15.13
C ILE A 439 22.01 2.00 13.70
N SER A 440 23.30 1.87 13.37
CA SER A 440 23.69 1.40 12.04
C SER A 440 23.31 -0.07 11.85
N SER A 441 22.92 -0.44 10.63
CA SER A 441 22.50 -1.81 10.30
C SER A 441 23.52 -2.87 10.72
N ASP A 442 24.81 -2.56 10.59
CA ASP A 442 25.90 -3.46 11.00
C ASP A 442 26.02 -3.64 12.52
N GLN A 443 25.82 -2.56 13.29
CA GLN A 443 25.85 -2.64 14.75
C GLN A 443 24.66 -3.41 15.30
N LEU A 444 23.46 -3.13 14.78
CA LEU A 444 22.24 -3.85 15.17
C LEU A 444 22.35 -5.34 14.82
N LYS A 445 22.88 -5.65 13.63
CA LYS A 445 23.19 -7.04 13.23
C LYS A 445 24.15 -7.71 14.19
N LYS A 446 25.24 -7.05 14.59
CA LYS A 446 26.20 -7.59 15.58
C LYS A 446 25.55 -7.83 16.94
N ALA A 447 24.70 -6.90 17.40
CA ALA A 447 23.99 -7.05 18.66
C ALA A 447 23.03 -8.25 18.64
N LEU A 448 22.27 -8.42 17.55
CA LEU A 448 21.31 -9.53 17.40
C LEU A 448 21.98 -10.89 17.15
N THR A 449 23.21 -10.91 16.62
CA THR A 449 23.98 -12.14 16.36
C THR A 449 24.92 -12.52 17.51
N CYS A 450 25.01 -11.71 18.57
CA CYS A 450 25.99 -11.88 19.64
C CYS A 450 25.70 -13.15 20.44
N GLY A 451 26.43 -14.23 20.12
CA GLY A 451 26.35 -15.52 20.81
C GLY A 451 26.53 -16.76 19.94
N ARG A 452 26.56 -16.67 18.60
CA ARG A 452 26.78 -17.84 17.74
C ARG A 452 27.84 -17.66 16.66
N SER A 453 28.75 -18.63 16.66
CA SER A 453 29.83 -18.89 15.72
C SER A 453 29.34 -18.89 14.26
N LYS A 454 30.23 -18.42 13.37
CA LYS A 454 30.22 -18.62 11.92
C LYS A 454 29.66 -20.01 11.57
N GLN A 455 28.39 -20.08 11.21
CA GLN A 455 27.90 -21.16 10.37
C GLN A 455 28.00 -20.61 8.96
N GLY A 456 29.04 -21.05 8.25
CA GLY A 456 29.19 -20.80 6.83
C GLY A 456 27.97 -21.37 6.12
N ASP A 457 27.19 -20.48 5.55
CA ASP A 457 26.53 -20.60 4.24
C ASP A 457 25.65 -19.35 4.11
N GLN A 458 26.05 -18.42 3.24
CA GLN A 458 25.21 -17.31 2.81
C GLN A 458 24.10 -17.87 1.91
N GLU A 459 23.12 -18.58 2.49
CA GLU A 459 21.89 -18.88 1.77
C GLU A 459 21.12 -17.58 1.53
N VAL A 460 21.08 -17.14 0.26
CA VAL A 460 20.28 -15.99 -0.18
C VAL A 460 18.80 -16.28 0.13
N PHE A 461 18.25 -15.50 1.05
CA PHE A 461 16.85 -15.63 1.48
C PHE A 461 15.94 -15.09 0.37
N PHE A 462 15.15 -15.95 -0.28
CA PHE A 462 14.14 -15.51 -1.25
C PHE A 462 13.01 -14.76 -0.51
N GLN A 463 12.89 -13.46 -0.78
CA GLN A 463 12.06 -12.50 -0.04
C GLN A 463 10.53 -12.72 -0.15
N THR A 464 10.05 -13.46 -1.14
CA THR A 464 8.63 -13.43 -1.53
C THR A 464 7.66 -14.10 -0.56
N ASP A 465 8.13 -14.97 0.32
CA ASP A 465 7.26 -15.86 1.11
C ASP A 465 6.97 -15.38 2.54
N HIS A 466 7.55 -14.25 2.98
CA HIS A 466 7.62 -13.90 4.42
C HIS A 466 7.14 -12.51 4.83
N THR A 467 6.78 -11.62 3.89
CA THR A 467 6.44 -10.22 4.21
C THR A 467 5.21 -10.07 5.10
N SER A 468 4.26 -11.01 5.01
CA SER A 468 3.01 -11.03 5.79
C SER A 468 3.02 -12.02 6.96
N ASP A 469 4.09 -12.82 7.12
CA ASP A 469 4.18 -13.83 8.19
C ASP A 469 4.22 -13.18 9.58
N ALA A 470 4.86 -12.01 9.71
CA ALA A 470 4.87 -11.27 10.99
C ALA A 470 3.45 -10.89 11.43
N LEU A 471 2.64 -10.38 10.49
CA LEU A 471 1.26 -10.02 10.76
C LEU A 471 0.40 -11.25 11.08
N PHE A 472 0.65 -12.39 10.42
CA PHE A 472 0.01 -13.68 10.74
C PHE A 472 0.27 -14.13 12.18
N TYR A 473 1.50 -14.01 12.67
CA TYR A 473 1.79 -14.37 14.05
C TYR A 473 1.18 -13.36 15.03
N LEU A 474 1.25 -12.05 14.74
CA LEU A 474 0.67 -11.01 15.60
C LEU A 474 -0.84 -11.16 15.75
N SER A 475 -1.59 -11.37 14.66
CA SER A 475 -3.05 -11.55 14.70
C SER A 475 -3.46 -12.74 15.56
N ASN A 476 -2.79 -13.89 15.40
CA ASN A 476 -3.05 -15.08 16.22
C ASN A 476 -2.63 -14.89 17.68
N GLY A 477 -1.54 -14.17 17.93
CA GLY A 477 -1.09 -13.88 19.29
C GLY A 477 -2.04 -12.95 20.05
N VAL A 478 -2.58 -11.90 19.40
CA VAL A 478 -3.64 -11.05 19.96
C VAL A 478 -4.87 -11.89 20.26
N ALA A 479 -5.36 -12.66 19.29
CA ALA A 479 -6.55 -13.50 19.47
C ALA A 479 -6.38 -14.51 20.61
N ALA A 480 -5.22 -15.15 20.70
CA ALA A 480 -4.89 -16.11 21.75
C ALA A 480 -4.84 -15.44 23.13
N LEU A 481 -4.11 -14.32 23.28
CA LEU A 481 -4.00 -13.67 24.58
C LEU A 481 -5.34 -13.07 25.03
N SER A 482 -6.14 -12.57 24.09
CA SER A 482 -7.49 -12.06 24.37
C SER A 482 -8.50 -13.14 24.73
N ALA A 483 -8.29 -14.38 24.29
CA ALA A 483 -9.18 -15.49 24.60
C ALA A 483 -8.98 -16.08 26.00
N LEU A 484 -7.92 -15.68 26.73
CA LEU A 484 -7.67 -16.12 28.11
C LEU A 484 -8.81 -15.69 29.02
N HIS A 485 -9.45 -16.67 29.68
CA HIS A 485 -10.44 -16.42 30.71
C HIS A 485 -10.46 -17.53 31.76
N ALA A 486 -10.71 -17.17 33.03
CA ALA A 486 -10.90 -18.12 34.11
C ALA A 486 -12.35 -18.64 34.14
N ALA A 487 -12.60 -19.73 34.89
CA ALA A 487 -13.95 -20.26 35.08
C ALA A 487 -14.93 -19.20 35.61
N VAL A 488 -14.49 -18.37 36.57
CA VAL A 488 -15.28 -17.25 37.13
C VAL A 488 -15.54 -16.15 36.09
N SER A 489 -14.64 -15.93 35.14
CA SER A 489 -14.81 -14.98 34.04
C SER A 489 -15.83 -15.47 33.01
N SER A 490 -15.97 -16.78 32.82
CA SER A 490 -16.87 -17.35 31.81
C SER A 490 -18.36 -17.12 32.09
N THR A 491 -18.70 -16.72 33.31
CA THR A 491 -20.08 -16.42 33.74
C THR A 491 -20.38 -14.92 33.81
N ASN A 492 -19.37 -14.04 33.65
CA ASN A 492 -19.58 -12.59 33.72
C ASN A 492 -20.02 -12.05 32.34
N PRO A 493 -21.26 -11.55 32.18
CA PRO A 493 -21.77 -11.11 30.89
C PRO A 493 -20.95 -9.94 30.30
N SER A 494 -20.50 -9.00 31.13
CA SER A 494 -19.75 -7.82 30.71
C SER A 494 -18.39 -8.19 30.13
N PHE A 495 -17.71 -9.18 30.74
CA PHE A 495 -16.47 -9.74 30.18
C PHE A 495 -16.70 -10.41 28.82
N LEU A 496 -17.78 -11.20 28.68
CA LEU A 496 -18.10 -11.88 27.41
C LEU A 496 -18.38 -10.88 26.29
N HIS A 497 -19.16 -9.82 26.57
CA HIS A 497 -19.43 -8.75 25.61
C HIS A 497 -18.16 -8.03 25.17
N LEU A 498 -17.30 -7.62 26.11
CA LEU A 498 -16.07 -6.89 25.82
C LEU A 498 -15.02 -7.74 25.09
N THR A 499 -14.99 -9.05 25.31
CA THR A 499 -13.96 -9.93 24.72
C THR A 499 -14.23 -10.29 23.26
N ILE A 500 -15.49 -10.23 22.81
CA ILE A 500 -15.89 -10.60 21.43
C ILE A 500 -15.11 -9.81 20.37
N PRO A 501 -15.07 -8.45 20.39
CA PRO A 501 -14.30 -7.69 19.41
C PRO A 501 -12.83 -8.08 19.35
N TRP A 502 -12.22 -8.34 20.51
CA TRP A 502 -10.79 -8.62 20.60
C TRP A 502 -10.39 -9.88 19.83
N VAL A 503 -11.12 -10.98 20.04
CA VAL A 503 -10.83 -12.27 19.40
C VAL A 503 -11.32 -12.29 17.95
N LEU A 504 -12.51 -11.74 17.68
CA LEU A 504 -13.11 -11.78 16.34
C LEU A 504 -12.34 -10.90 15.35
N ILE A 505 -11.98 -9.67 15.74
CA ILE A 505 -11.30 -8.74 14.85
C ILE A 505 -9.89 -9.24 14.52
N SER A 506 -9.10 -9.59 15.54
CA SER A 506 -7.73 -10.08 15.31
C SER A 506 -7.71 -11.46 14.65
N GLY A 507 -8.48 -12.41 15.18
CA GLY A 507 -8.45 -13.82 14.77
C GLY A 507 -9.20 -14.13 13.49
N ALA A 508 -10.20 -13.33 13.10
CA ALA A 508 -10.98 -13.55 11.88
C ALA A 508 -10.82 -12.43 10.84
N ILE A 509 -11.13 -11.16 11.19
CA ILE A 509 -11.14 -10.06 10.21
C ILE A 509 -9.73 -9.78 9.68
N ILE A 510 -8.78 -9.52 10.58
CA ILE A 510 -7.39 -9.24 10.20
C ILE A 510 -6.72 -10.49 9.65
N GLN A 511 -7.05 -11.66 10.18
CA GLN A 511 -6.54 -12.93 9.66
C GLN A 511 -7.00 -13.21 8.22
N ALA A 512 -8.21 -12.82 7.83
CA ALA A 512 -8.69 -12.92 6.46
C ALA A 512 -7.92 -11.96 5.53
N TYR A 513 -7.61 -10.75 6.02
CA TYR A 513 -6.72 -9.83 5.32
C TYR A 513 -5.31 -10.42 5.13
N VAL A 514 -4.73 -11.02 6.17
CA VAL A 514 -3.44 -11.72 6.10
C VAL A 514 -3.47 -12.85 5.07
N SER A 515 -4.56 -13.64 5.05
CA SER A 515 -4.75 -14.68 4.03
C SER A 515 -4.69 -14.09 2.62
N ARG A 516 -5.37 -12.96 2.38
CA ARG A 516 -5.33 -12.28 1.09
C ARG A 516 -3.93 -11.81 0.71
N LEU A 517 -3.14 -11.31 1.67
CA LEU A 517 -1.73 -10.97 1.43
C LEU A 517 -0.91 -12.19 1.02
N GLN A 518 -1.09 -13.31 1.71
CA GLN A 518 -0.35 -14.54 1.46
C GLN A 518 -0.69 -15.19 0.10
N VAL A 519 -1.91 -15.00 -0.44
CA VAL A 519 -2.26 -15.47 -1.81
C VAL A 519 -1.40 -14.80 -2.88
N THR A 520 -1.01 -13.54 -2.67
CA THR A 520 -0.22 -12.78 -3.65
C THR A 520 1.27 -13.13 -3.61
N GLY A 521 1.75 -13.75 -2.53
CA GLY A 521 3.08 -14.33 -2.46
C GLY A 521 3.09 -15.69 -3.17
N ALA A 522 4.17 -16.03 -3.87
CA ALA A 522 4.28 -17.27 -4.64
C ALA A 522 4.27 -18.57 -3.78
N GLY A 523 4.06 -18.46 -2.47
CA GLY A 523 4.00 -19.57 -1.53
C GLY A 523 2.75 -20.43 -1.70
N ARG A 524 2.93 -21.68 -2.12
CA ARG A 524 1.85 -22.64 -2.45
C ARG A 524 0.87 -22.93 -1.31
N PHE A 525 1.22 -22.67 -0.05
CA PHE A 525 0.44 -23.08 1.13
C PHE A 525 0.24 -22.02 2.22
N GLY A 526 0.78 -20.80 2.05
CA GLY A 526 0.71 -19.76 3.10
C GLY A 526 -0.72 -19.36 3.45
N SER A 527 -1.53 -19.05 2.44
CA SER A 527 -2.92 -18.60 2.60
C SER A 527 -3.87 -19.68 3.18
N VAL A 528 -3.53 -20.96 3.04
CA VAL A 528 -4.38 -22.06 3.55
C VAL A 528 -4.45 -22.03 5.07
N MET A 529 -3.30 -21.84 5.73
CA MET A 529 -3.22 -21.77 7.21
C MET A 529 -4.06 -20.63 7.76
N SER A 530 -3.85 -19.43 7.22
CA SER A 530 -4.56 -18.24 7.68
C SER A 530 -6.06 -18.34 7.44
N SER A 531 -6.49 -18.84 6.29
CA SER A 531 -7.91 -19.04 5.98
C SER A 531 -8.61 -20.02 6.92
N ILE A 532 -7.94 -21.11 7.31
CA ILE A 532 -8.52 -22.07 8.26
C ILE A 532 -8.62 -21.46 9.65
N TYR A 533 -7.58 -20.72 10.09
CA TYR A 533 -7.58 -20.06 11.38
C TYR A 533 -8.66 -18.96 11.48
N VAL A 534 -9.05 -18.31 10.38
CA VAL A 534 -10.24 -17.43 10.35
C VAL A 534 -11.47 -18.20 10.81
N ALA A 535 -11.73 -19.37 10.21
CA ALA A 535 -12.90 -20.18 10.54
C ALA A 535 -12.84 -20.70 11.99
N VAL A 536 -11.66 -21.09 12.46
CA VAL A 536 -11.45 -21.54 13.84
C VAL A 536 -11.76 -20.42 14.83
N TRP A 537 -11.12 -19.25 14.70
CA TRP A 537 -11.33 -18.13 15.62
C TRP A 537 -12.75 -17.57 15.57
N ALA A 538 -13.37 -17.51 14.39
CA ALA A 538 -14.76 -17.07 14.26
C ALA A 538 -15.72 -18.04 14.98
N THR A 539 -15.57 -19.35 14.75
CA THR A 539 -16.41 -20.37 15.40
C THR A 539 -16.17 -20.43 16.91
N TRP A 540 -14.91 -20.31 17.33
CA TRP A 540 -14.51 -20.23 18.73
C TRP A 540 -15.19 -19.05 19.43
N THR A 541 -15.05 -17.85 18.85
CA THR A 541 -15.61 -16.62 19.40
C THR A 541 -17.12 -16.70 19.50
N TRP A 542 -17.76 -17.21 18.45
CA TRP A 542 -19.20 -17.41 18.42
C TRP A 542 -19.66 -18.36 19.53
N PHE A 543 -19.03 -19.53 19.69
CA PHE A 543 -19.47 -20.49 20.70
C PHE A 543 -19.15 -20.05 22.13
N ARG A 544 -17.91 -19.60 22.40
CA ARG A 544 -17.41 -19.36 23.77
C ARG A 544 -17.92 -18.07 24.38
N PHE A 545 -18.14 -17.04 23.57
CA PHE A 545 -18.56 -15.74 24.07
C PHE A 545 -20.01 -15.43 23.68
N ALA A 546 -20.33 -15.41 22.38
CA ALA A 546 -21.68 -15.09 21.91
C ALA A 546 -22.72 -16.19 22.24
N GLY A 547 -22.32 -17.45 22.26
CA GLY A 547 -23.19 -18.60 22.50
C GLY A 547 -23.71 -18.69 23.93
N ASN A 548 -22.86 -18.31 24.89
CA ASN A 548 -23.25 -18.20 26.29
C ASN A 548 -24.26 -17.06 26.51
N LEU A 549 -24.12 -15.96 25.76
CA LEU A 549 -25.08 -14.83 25.78
C LEU A 549 -26.44 -15.22 25.17
N LEU A 550 -26.44 -16.08 24.14
CA LEU A 550 -27.65 -16.50 23.42
C LEU A 550 -28.34 -17.73 24.03
N GLN A 551 -27.87 -18.26 25.16
CA GLN A 551 -28.43 -19.45 25.84
C GLN A 551 -28.66 -20.64 24.88
N LEU A 552 -27.66 -20.96 24.06
CA LEU A 552 -27.78 -22.02 23.04
C LEU A 552 -28.24 -23.36 23.65
N SER A 553 -29.23 -24.00 23.02
CA SER A 553 -29.77 -25.30 23.43
C SER A 553 -28.75 -26.45 23.31
N THR A 554 -28.95 -27.53 24.08
CA THR A 554 -28.11 -28.74 24.05
C THR A 554 -28.01 -29.38 22.66
N GLY A 555 -29.02 -29.21 21.80
CA GLY A 555 -29.01 -29.67 20.40
C GLY A 555 -28.01 -28.91 19.53
N ALA A 556 -27.85 -27.60 19.74
CA ALA A 556 -26.91 -26.77 18.98
C ALA A 556 -25.45 -27.09 19.35
N ALA A 557 -25.19 -27.52 20.59
CA ALA A 557 -23.86 -27.90 21.04
C ALA A 557 -23.26 -29.07 20.22
N TYR A 558 -24.07 -30.04 19.80
CA TYR A 558 -23.60 -31.16 18.96
C TYR A 558 -23.09 -30.72 17.59
N GLY A 559 -23.66 -29.65 17.00
CA GLY A 559 -23.15 -29.07 15.76
C GLY A 559 -21.76 -28.48 15.94
N PHE A 560 -21.53 -27.76 17.04
CA PHE A 560 -20.19 -27.25 17.39
C PHE A 560 -19.20 -28.36 17.72
N THR A 561 -19.65 -29.45 18.36
CA THR A 561 -18.81 -30.65 18.59
C THR A 561 -18.33 -31.25 17.27
N ALA A 562 -19.21 -31.43 16.29
CA ALA A 562 -18.84 -31.93 14.97
C ALA A 562 -17.86 -30.97 14.26
N GLY A 563 -18.10 -29.66 14.34
CA GLY A 563 -17.19 -28.65 13.82
C GLY A 563 -15.80 -28.68 14.46
N ALA A 564 -15.73 -28.83 15.79
CA ALA A 564 -14.47 -28.95 16.52
C ALA A 564 -13.68 -30.21 16.10
N ILE A 565 -14.35 -31.35 15.90
CA ILE A 565 -13.71 -32.57 15.37
C ILE A 565 -13.17 -32.35 13.96
N ALA A 566 -13.92 -31.67 13.09
CA ALA A 566 -13.46 -31.34 11.75
C ALA A 566 -12.21 -30.43 11.78
N PHE A 567 -12.18 -29.43 12.67
CA PHE A 567 -11.02 -28.55 12.82
C PHE A 567 -9.78 -29.29 13.33
N LEU A 568 -9.91 -30.27 14.24
CA LEU A 568 -8.80 -31.13 14.67
C LEU A 568 -8.20 -31.90 13.50
N VAL A 569 -9.05 -32.57 12.71
CA VAL A 569 -8.58 -33.33 11.54
C VAL A 569 -7.87 -32.40 10.55
N ILE A 570 -8.45 -31.23 10.26
CA ILE A 570 -7.85 -30.25 9.35
C ILE A 570 -6.51 -29.74 9.91
N ASN A 571 -6.44 -29.37 11.19
CA ASN A 571 -5.23 -28.82 11.79
C ASN A 571 -4.11 -29.89 11.91
N ALA A 572 -4.45 -31.17 12.02
CA ALA A 572 -3.48 -32.26 11.89
C ALA A 572 -2.81 -32.30 10.50
N PHE A 573 -3.55 -32.05 9.42
CA PHE A 573 -2.96 -31.85 8.09
C PHE A 573 -2.11 -30.57 8.04
N LEU A 574 -2.53 -29.51 8.73
CA LEU A 574 -1.75 -28.28 8.81
C LEU A 574 -0.41 -28.46 9.54
N MET A 575 -0.38 -29.27 10.60
CA MET A 575 0.86 -29.66 11.27
C MET A 575 1.83 -30.37 10.32
N LEU A 576 1.32 -31.25 9.45
CA LEU A 576 2.15 -31.91 8.45
C LEU A 576 2.77 -30.90 7.49
N ILE A 577 1.98 -29.95 6.98
CA ILE A 577 2.48 -28.87 6.11
C ILE A 577 3.51 -27.99 6.86
N ALA A 578 3.22 -27.66 8.12
CA ALA A 578 4.11 -26.86 8.96
C ALA A 578 5.45 -27.57 9.22
N ALA A 579 5.45 -28.90 9.37
CA ALA A 579 6.64 -29.72 9.54
C ALA A 579 7.60 -29.65 8.34
N TYR A 580 7.10 -29.36 7.13
CA TYR A 580 7.91 -29.11 5.93
C TYR A 580 8.43 -27.67 5.83
N ARG A 581 7.88 -26.71 6.57
CA ARG A 581 8.22 -25.28 6.44
C ARG A 581 9.26 -24.83 7.47
N ASN A 582 8.90 -24.79 8.74
CA ASN A 582 9.81 -24.41 9.83
C ASN A 582 9.28 -24.87 11.20
N LEU A 583 10.18 -24.96 12.18
CA LEU A 583 9.88 -25.48 13.51
C LEU A 583 8.93 -24.56 14.30
N VAL A 584 9.06 -23.23 14.16
CA VAL A 584 8.20 -22.26 14.84
C VAL A 584 6.73 -22.43 14.43
N LEU A 585 6.48 -22.59 13.13
CA LEU A 585 5.14 -22.84 12.58
C LEU A 585 4.61 -24.22 12.99
N LEU A 586 5.49 -25.23 13.09
CA LEU A 586 5.11 -26.54 13.61
C LEU A 586 4.69 -26.45 15.08
N PHE A 587 5.41 -25.71 15.91
CA PHE A 587 4.99 -25.47 17.30
C PHE A 587 3.66 -24.70 17.35
N LEU A 588 3.49 -23.64 16.55
CA LEU A 588 2.23 -22.90 16.49
C LEU A 588 1.05 -23.84 16.20
N THR A 589 1.16 -24.66 15.14
CA THR A 589 0.09 -25.60 14.74
C THR A 589 -0.12 -26.72 15.76
N ALA A 590 0.93 -27.20 16.42
CA ALA A 590 0.83 -28.19 17.49
C ALA A 590 0.13 -27.66 18.75
N PHE A 591 0.46 -26.43 19.18
CA PHE A 591 -0.26 -25.79 20.29
C PHE A 591 -1.71 -25.47 19.91
N MET A 592 -1.94 -25.06 18.66
CA MET A 592 -3.30 -24.85 18.14
C MET A 592 -4.12 -26.16 18.15
N GLU A 593 -3.50 -27.31 17.90
CA GLU A 593 -4.16 -28.61 18.00
C GLU A 593 -4.68 -28.85 19.43
N VAL A 594 -3.86 -28.57 20.45
CA VAL A 594 -4.28 -28.71 21.86
C VAL A 594 -5.37 -27.69 22.21
N VAL A 595 -5.29 -26.46 21.69
CA VAL A 595 -6.35 -25.46 21.84
C VAL A 595 -7.66 -25.96 21.23
N LEU A 596 -7.63 -26.60 20.06
CA LEU A 596 -8.81 -27.23 19.45
C LEU A 596 -9.33 -28.43 20.26
N VAL A 597 -8.47 -29.18 20.94
CA VAL A 597 -8.90 -30.22 21.90
C VAL A 597 -9.63 -29.58 23.07
N CYS A 598 -9.12 -28.47 23.61
CA CYS A 598 -9.83 -27.68 24.62
C CYS A 598 -11.18 -27.17 24.08
N PHE A 599 -11.24 -26.71 22.84
CA PHE A 599 -12.51 -26.31 22.21
C PHE A 599 -13.53 -27.45 22.23
N LEU A 600 -13.12 -28.64 21.78
CA LEU A 600 -13.95 -29.84 21.79
C LEU A 600 -14.43 -30.18 23.21
N LEU A 601 -13.54 -30.19 24.20
CA LEU A 601 -13.89 -30.45 25.59
C LEU A 601 -14.85 -29.40 26.16
N SER A 602 -14.75 -28.15 25.71
CA SER A 602 -15.71 -27.10 26.05
C SER A 602 -17.10 -27.41 25.50
N THR A 603 -17.22 -27.92 24.27
CA THR A 603 -18.54 -28.31 23.71
C THR A 603 -19.18 -29.47 24.48
N LEU A 604 -18.37 -30.31 25.12
CA LEU A 604 -18.80 -31.44 25.93
C LEU A 604 -18.95 -31.09 27.42
N GLN A 605 -18.80 -29.82 27.81
CA GLN A 605 -18.85 -29.36 29.21
C GLN A 605 -17.86 -30.07 30.15
N ARG A 606 -16.70 -30.50 29.65
CA ARG A 606 -15.64 -31.20 30.41
C ARG A 606 -14.30 -30.50 30.36
N LEU A 607 -14.29 -29.19 30.09
CA LEU A 607 -13.07 -28.43 29.88
C LEU A 607 -12.25 -28.22 31.17
N PRO A 608 -10.97 -28.63 31.20
CA PRO A 608 -10.03 -28.15 32.20
C PRO A 608 -9.54 -26.73 31.85
N TYR A 609 -10.13 -25.70 32.48
CA TYR A 609 -9.79 -24.29 32.21
C TYR A 609 -8.30 -23.94 32.36
N LEU A 610 -7.60 -24.56 33.32
CA LEU A 610 -6.17 -24.29 33.52
C LEU A 610 -5.32 -24.75 32.32
N LEU A 611 -5.71 -25.84 31.66
CA LEU A 611 -5.04 -26.33 30.45
C LEU A 611 -5.22 -25.35 29.29
N GLU A 612 -6.45 -24.90 29.03
CA GLU A 612 -6.77 -23.94 27.97
C GLU A 612 -5.96 -22.64 28.15
N MET A 613 -5.98 -22.08 29.35
CA MET A 613 -5.22 -20.88 29.70
C MET A 613 -3.72 -21.03 29.43
N THR A 614 -3.14 -22.16 29.84
CA THR A 614 -1.72 -22.45 29.64
C THR A 614 -1.38 -22.55 28.15
N MET A 615 -2.22 -23.24 27.38
CA MET A 615 -1.99 -23.44 25.94
C MET A 615 -2.15 -22.15 25.14
N LEU A 616 -3.16 -21.33 25.44
CA LEU A 616 -3.34 -20.02 24.81
C LEU A 616 -2.19 -19.05 25.14
N ALA A 617 -1.70 -19.06 26.39
CA ALA A 617 -0.54 -18.25 26.78
C ALA A 617 0.74 -18.69 26.04
N LEU A 618 0.99 -19.99 25.94
CA LEU A 618 2.13 -20.54 25.19
C LEU A 618 2.02 -20.22 23.69
N LEU A 619 0.82 -20.32 23.11
CA LEU A 619 0.56 -19.94 21.72
C LEU A 619 0.90 -18.46 21.48
N SER A 620 0.50 -17.57 22.38
CA SER A 620 0.83 -16.14 22.33
C SER A 620 2.34 -15.85 22.40
N ILE A 621 3.08 -16.59 23.25
CA ILE A 621 4.55 -16.49 23.33
C ILE A 621 5.21 -16.93 22.02
N ILE A 622 4.75 -18.05 21.44
CA ILE A 622 5.25 -18.56 20.15
C ILE A 622 4.98 -17.54 19.03
N CYS A 623 3.79 -16.97 19.00
CA CYS A 623 3.41 -15.90 18.07
C CYS A 623 4.33 -14.68 18.23
N THR A 624 4.63 -14.26 19.45
CA THR A 624 5.54 -13.13 19.71
C THR A 624 6.92 -13.39 19.12
N TYR A 625 7.48 -14.58 19.38
CA TYR A 625 8.78 -14.98 18.84
C TYR A 625 8.74 -15.07 17.31
N GLY A 626 7.71 -15.71 16.75
CA GLY A 626 7.51 -15.84 15.30
C GLY A 626 7.42 -14.48 14.61
N ALA A 627 6.67 -13.53 15.18
CA ALA A 627 6.56 -12.17 14.66
C ALA A 627 7.93 -11.47 14.65
N LEU A 628 8.63 -11.44 15.80
CA LEU A 628 9.95 -10.81 15.92
C LEU A 628 10.97 -11.42 14.95
N ALA A 629 11.04 -12.75 14.89
CA ALA A 629 11.95 -13.47 14.01
C ALA A 629 11.63 -13.22 12.53
N SER A 630 10.36 -13.24 12.13
CA SER A 630 9.98 -13.01 10.74
C SER A 630 10.28 -11.59 10.29
N MET A 631 10.03 -10.60 11.17
CA MET A 631 10.26 -9.20 10.88
C MET A 631 11.75 -8.88 10.77
N LEU A 632 12.57 -9.30 11.75
CA LEU A 632 14.02 -9.08 11.70
C LEU A 632 14.67 -9.83 10.54
N ASN A 633 14.28 -11.08 10.29
CA ASN A 633 14.82 -11.83 9.15
C ASN A 633 14.46 -11.16 7.81
N CYS A 634 13.27 -10.57 7.70
CA CYS A 634 12.86 -9.86 6.49
C CYS A 634 13.59 -8.52 6.33
N ILE A 635 13.71 -7.71 7.39
CA ILE A 635 14.40 -6.41 7.36
C ILE A 635 15.85 -6.58 6.88
N PHE A 636 16.56 -7.59 7.39
CA PHE A 636 17.97 -7.81 7.07
C PHE A 636 18.19 -8.78 5.90
N SER A 637 17.11 -9.36 5.34
CA SER A 637 17.15 -10.37 4.27
C SER A 637 18.11 -11.53 4.57
N GLN A 638 18.23 -11.89 5.84
CA GLN A 638 19.14 -12.91 6.37
C GLN A 638 18.48 -13.62 7.56
N ARG A 639 18.81 -14.89 7.80
CA ARG A 639 18.34 -15.62 9.00
C ARG A 639 19.14 -15.18 10.23
N LEU A 640 18.75 -14.06 10.84
CA LEU A 640 19.31 -13.59 12.11
C LEU A 640 18.74 -14.38 13.30
N LEU A 641 17.42 -14.52 13.34
CA LEU A 641 16.72 -15.30 14.35
C LEU A 641 16.30 -16.67 13.80
N PRO A 642 16.59 -17.77 14.51
CA PRO A 642 16.34 -19.11 14.00
C PRO A 642 14.84 -19.45 14.04
N MET A 643 14.23 -19.63 12.86
CA MET A 643 12.89 -20.24 12.76
C MET A 643 12.88 -21.76 12.93
N GLY A 644 14.07 -22.36 13.06
CA GLY A 644 14.30 -23.80 13.11
C GLY A 644 14.18 -24.48 11.73
N PRO A 645 14.93 -25.57 11.50
CA PRO A 645 14.84 -26.32 10.24
C PRO A 645 13.49 -27.03 10.12
N ALA A 646 13.08 -27.34 8.89
CA ALA A 646 11.97 -28.25 8.64
C ALA A 646 12.27 -29.63 9.26
N LEU A 647 11.28 -30.20 9.96
CA LEU A 647 11.40 -31.51 10.63
C LEU A 647 11.39 -32.63 9.58
N LEU A 648 10.50 -32.51 8.60
CA LEU A 648 10.43 -33.39 7.45
C LEU A 648 11.26 -32.75 6.33
N LYS A 649 12.54 -33.12 6.28
CA LYS A 649 13.35 -32.80 5.10
C LYS A 649 12.89 -33.71 3.97
N GLU A 650 12.39 -33.11 2.91
CA GLU A 650 12.27 -33.80 1.65
C GLU A 650 13.66 -34.36 1.31
N LYS A 651 13.76 -35.68 1.06
CA LYS A 651 14.95 -36.28 0.42
C LYS A 651 14.96 -35.81 -1.05
N VAL A 652 15.04 -34.50 -1.25
CA VAL A 652 15.57 -33.97 -2.49
C VAL A 652 16.99 -34.50 -2.50
N ARG A 653 17.32 -35.36 -3.48
CA ARG A 653 18.70 -35.56 -3.88
C ARG A 653 19.30 -34.16 -3.92
N GLN A 654 20.23 -33.84 -3.02
CA GLN A 654 21.07 -32.67 -3.18
C GLN A 654 21.87 -32.90 -4.46
N GLU A 655 21.27 -32.65 -5.62
CA GLU A 655 21.92 -31.75 -6.54
C GLU A 655 22.00 -30.46 -5.74
N THR A 656 23.18 -30.22 -5.15
CA THR A 656 23.61 -28.90 -4.71
C THR A 656 22.94 -27.88 -5.62
N ALA A 657 22.02 -27.06 -5.09
CA ALA A 657 21.52 -25.93 -5.86
C ALA A 657 22.75 -25.25 -6.43
N PRO A 658 22.96 -25.25 -7.76
CA PRO A 658 24.21 -24.80 -8.32
C PRO A 658 24.43 -23.39 -7.79
N GLU A 659 25.61 -23.11 -7.23
CA GLU A 659 26.00 -21.74 -6.92
C GLU A 659 25.57 -20.89 -8.11
N LEU A 660 24.68 -19.92 -7.84
CA LEU A 660 24.18 -19.07 -8.91
C LEU A 660 25.40 -18.46 -9.59
N PRO A 661 25.60 -18.74 -10.89
CA PRO A 661 26.88 -18.48 -11.55
C PRO A 661 27.21 -16.99 -11.63
N CYS A 662 26.21 -16.14 -11.38
CA CYS A 662 26.35 -14.71 -11.26
C CYS A 662 25.35 -14.12 -10.24
N PRO A 663 25.63 -12.95 -9.64
CA PRO A 663 24.69 -12.22 -8.81
C PRO A 663 23.34 -11.94 -9.49
N LEU A 664 22.25 -12.29 -8.82
CA LEU A 664 20.90 -11.82 -9.17
C LEU A 664 20.57 -10.55 -8.39
N ALA A 665 19.98 -9.58 -9.08
CA ALA A 665 19.43 -8.38 -8.47
C ALA A 665 17.96 -8.25 -8.85
N ASN A 666 17.10 -7.88 -7.90
CA ASN A 666 15.67 -7.68 -8.17
C ASN A 666 15.44 -6.27 -8.75
N SER A 667 14.74 -6.18 -9.89
CA SER A 667 14.35 -4.92 -10.54
C SER A 667 13.48 -4.03 -9.66
N ARG A 668 12.71 -4.62 -8.75
CA ARG A 668 11.74 -3.92 -7.88
C ARG A 668 12.40 -3.14 -6.75
N LEU A 669 13.67 -3.45 -6.46
CA LEU A 669 14.44 -2.80 -5.40
C LEU A 669 15.44 -1.82 -6.00
N THR A 670 15.46 -0.58 -5.49
CA THR A 670 16.46 0.42 -5.89
C THR A 670 17.88 -0.09 -5.68
N SER A 671 18.14 -0.81 -4.59
CA SER A 671 19.44 -1.44 -4.32
C SER A 671 19.83 -2.47 -5.38
N GLY A 672 18.87 -3.20 -5.95
CA GLY A 672 19.11 -4.14 -7.04
C GLY A 672 19.50 -3.43 -8.33
N LEU A 673 18.78 -2.35 -8.68
CA LEU A 673 19.11 -1.54 -9.85
C LEU A 673 20.50 -0.89 -9.71
N MET A 674 20.80 -0.29 -8.54
CA MET A 674 22.10 0.32 -8.26
C MET A 674 23.24 -0.70 -8.29
N LYS A 675 23.00 -1.93 -7.83
CA LYS A 675 23.97 -3.03 -7.93
C LYS A 675 24.31 -3.36 -9.38
N ILE A 676 23.29 -3.49 -10.25
CA ILE A 676 23.52 -3.76 -11.68
C ILE A 676 24.16 -2.55 -12.38
N ALA A 677 23.77 -1.32 -12.03
CA ALA A 677 24.39 -0.11 -12.53
C ALA A 677 25.89 -0.07 -12.19
N GLY A 678 26.27 -0.35 -10.94
CA GLY A 678 27.67 -0.44 -10.50
C GLY A 678 28.45 -1.50 -11.29
N LEU A 679 27.89 -2.69 -11.48
CA LEU A 679 28.53 -3.75 -12.28
C LEU A 679 28.76 -3.33 -13.74
N LEU A 680 27.82 -2.58 -14.35
CA LEU A 680 27.97 -2.05 -15.71
C LEU A 680 29.04 -0.95 -15.79
N GLU A 681 29.14 -0.11 -14.75
CA GLU A 681 30.16 0.94 -14.64
C GLU A 681 31.56 0.36 -14.43
N GLU A 682 31.69 -0.77 -13.72
CA GLU A 682 32.93 -1.54 -13.55
C GLU A 682 33.34 -2.34 -14.81
N GLY A 683 32.60 -2.21 -15.92
CA GLY A 683 32.91 -2.89 -17.18
C GLY A 683 32.46 -4.36 -17.21
N GLY A 684 31.47 -4.71 -16.38
CA GLY A 684 30.73 -5.96 -16.46
C GLY A 684 29.67 -5.96 -17.57
N VAL A 685 29.26 -7.17 -17.96
CA VAL A 685 28.15 -7.47 -18.85
C VAL A 685 27.03 -8.06 -18.00
N CYS A 686 25.84 -7.46 -18.05
CA CYS A 686 24.70 -7.90 -17.25
C CYS A 686 23.52 -8.29 -18.13
N GLY A 687 22.77 -9.31 -17.71
CA GLY A 687 21.44 -9.58 -18.27
C GLY A 687 20.43 -8.57 -17.73
N VAL A 688 19.70 -7.89 -18.62
CA VAL A 688 18.69 -6.89 -18.26
C VAL A 688 17.36 -7.22 -18.93
N PRO A 689 16.23 -6.98 -18.26
CA PRO A 689 14.91 -7.15 -18.86
C PRO A 689 14.68 -6.10 -19.96
N THR A 690 13.78 -6.37 -20.90
CA THR A 690 13.21 -5.34 -21.79
C THR A 690 11.72 -5.64 -22.00
N ASP A 691 11.02 -4.75 -22.71
CA ASP A 691 9.64 -4.95 -23.15
C ASP A 691 9.51 -6.11 -24.16
N THR A 692 10.61 -6.51 -24.80
CA THR A 692 10.63 -7.58 -25.80
C THR A 692 11.27 -8.85 -25.29
N VAL A 693 12.58 -8.97 -25.33
CA VAL A 693 13.32 -10.12 -24.80
C VAL A 693 14.40 -9.62 -23.86
N TYR A 694 14.90 -10.46 -22.96
CA TYR A 694 16.05 -10.09 -22.14
C TYR A 694 17.25 -9.76 -23.02
N ALA A 695 18.03 -8.78 -22.60
CA ALA A 695 19.20 -8.30 -23.31
C ALA A 695 20.47 -8.47 -22.46
N LEU A 696 21.59 -8.79 -23.09
CA LEU A 696 22.90 -8.48 -22.51
C LEU A 696 23.15 -7.00 -22.70
N ALA A 697 23.57 -6.34 -21.63
CA ALA A 697 23.93 -4.94 -21.61
C ALA A 697 25.37 -4.75 -21.16
N ALA A 698 26.04 -3.80 -21.80
CA ALA A 698 27.33 -3.26 -21.38
C ALA A 698 27.26 -1.72 -21.42
N SER A 699 27.96 -1.06 -20.50
CA SER A 699 28.07 0.40 -20.53
C SER A 699 28.87 0.85 -21.74
N CYS A 700 28.36 1.85 -22.49
CA CYS A 700 29.12 2.44 -23.59
C CYS A 700 30.37 3.21 -23.09
N LYS A 701 30.46 3.53 -21.80
CA LYS A 701 31.68 4.10 -21.20
C LYS A 701 32.85 3.12 -21.20
N ASN A 702 32.58 1.81 -21.35
CA ASN A 702 33.54 0.71 -21.21
C ASN A 702 33.62 -0.14 -22.51
N PRO A 703 34.48 0.22 -23.48
CA PRO A 703 34.56 -0.48 -24.77
C PRO A 703 34.95 -1.97 -24.66
N GLN A 704 35.73 -2.31 -23.64
CA GLN A 704 36.13 -3.69 -23.36
C GLN A 704 34.93 -4.56 -22.94
N ALA A 705 33.92 -3.98 -22.28
CA ALA A 705 32.71 -4.71 -21.92
C ALA A 705 31.88 -5.09 -23.16
N ILE A 706 31.96 -4.29 -24.22
CA ILE A 706 31.30 -4.59 -25.50
C ILE A 706 32.02 -5.73 -26.22
N GLU A 707 33.35 -5.81 -26.17
CA GLU A 707 34.10 -6.98 -26.63
C GLU A 707 33.73 -8.24 -25.85
N LYS A 708 33.55 -8.13 -24.53
CA LYS A 708 33.04 -9.24 -23.73
C LYS A 708 31.68 -9.72 -24.24
N ILE A 709 30.76 -8.84 -24.66
CA ILE A 709 29.47 -9.28 -25.25
C ILE A 709 29.69 -10.16 -26.49
N TYR A 710 30.61 -9.80 -27.38
CA TYR A 710 30.92 -10.62 -28.56
C TYR A 710 31.46 -12.00 -28.16
N ASN A 711 32.39 -12.04 -27.21
CA ASN A 711 33.00 -13.28 -26.71
C ASN A 711 32.00 -14.15 -25.94
N ILE A 712 31.11 -13.56 -25.14
CA ILE A 712 30.11 -14.29 -24.35
C ILE A 712 29.14 -15.05 -25.25
N LYS A 713 28.70 -14.40 -26.34
CA LYS A 713 27.71 -14.94 -27.27
C LYS A 713 28.31 -15.75 -28.42
N ASP A 714 29.63 -15.79 -28.57
CA ASP A 714 30.30 -16.22 -29.79
C ASP A 714 29.67 -15.54 -31.03
N ARG A 715 29.47 -14.22 -30.92
CA ARG A 715 28.75 -13.43 -31.90
C ARG A 715 29.70 -13.04 -33.04
N PRO A 716 29.33 -13.25 -34.32
CA PRO A 716 30.14 -12.79 -35.43
C PRO A 716 30.22 -11.25 -35.44
N ALA A 717 31.41 -10.70 -35.69
CA ALA A 717 31.66 -9.27 -35.73
C ALA A 717 30.78 -8.53 -36.76
N GLU A 718 30.33 -9.25 -37.80
CA GLU A 718 29.40 -8.79 -38.83
C GLU A 718 28.00 -8.46 -38.30
N LYS A 719 27.63 -8.92 -37.09
CA LYS A 719 26.34 -8.61 -36.45
C LYS A 719 26.54 -7.48 -35.45
N PRO A 720 26.23 -6.22 -35.82
CA PRO A 720 26.53 -5.07 -34.96
C PRO A 720 25.75 -5.11 -33.64
N ILE A 721 26.31 -4.47 -32.61
CA ILE A 721 25.62 -4.21 -31.35
C ILE A 721 24.86 -2.89 -31.45
N CYS A 722 23.63 -2.86 -30.96
CA CYS A 722 22.80 -1.65 -30.93
C CYS A 722 22.96 -0.89 -29.62
N ILE A 723 22.48 0.35 -29.62
CA ILE A 723 22.42 1.16 -28.41
C ILE A 723 20.99 1.30 -27.90
N CYS A 724 20.85 1.20 -26.58
CA CYS A 724 19.66 1.46 -25.81
C CYS A 724 19.82 2.81 -25.12
N ILE A 725 18.80 3.66 -25.24
CA ILE A 725 18.74 4.97 -24.60
C ILE A 725 17.43 5.09 -23.82
N SER A 726 17.36 6.03 -22.89
CA SER A 726 16.20 6.14 -21.99
C SER A 726 15.01 6.84 -22.64
N SER A 727 15.27 7.79 -23.55
CA SER A 727 14.20 8.48 -24.26
C SER A 727 14.67 9.13 -25.57
N VAL A 728 13.72 9.48 -26.44
CA VAL A 728 13.99 10.20 -27.69
C VAL A 728 14.53 11.61 -27.40
N GLU A 729 14.18 12.20 -26.26
CA GLU A 729 14.66 13.52 -25.84
C GLU A 729 16.18 13.55 -25.60
N GLN A 730 16.81 12.42 -25.24
CA GLN A 730 18.28 12.34 -25.15
C GLN A 730 18.95 12.62 -26.51
N LEU A 731 18.30 12.22 -27.62
CA LEU A 731 18.79 12.52 -28.96
C LEU A 731 18.69 14.01 -29.26
N VAL A 732 17.67 14.72 -28.76
CA VAL A 732 17.52 16.16 -28.99
C VAL A 732 18.72 16.92 -28.42
N ALA A 733 19.19 16.54 -27.24
CA ALA A 733 20.40 17.09 -26.64
C ALA A 733 21.67 16.76 -27.46
N ALA A 734 21.75 15.54 -28.02
CA ALA A 734 22.86 15.11 -28.86
C ALA A 734 22.90 15.77 -30.24
N LYS A 735 21.80 16.39 -30.70
CA LYS A 735 21.67 17.08 -32.00
C LYS A 735 22.20 16.24 -33.19
N PRO A 736 21.61 15.06 -33.47
CA PRO A 736 21.91 14.32 -34.68
C PRO A 736 21.38 15.07 -35.91
N PRO A 737 22.02 14.92 -37.09
CA PRO A 737 21.55 15.50 -38.35
C PRO A 737 20.39 14.68 -38.93
N PHE A 738 19.34 14.44 -38.13
CA PHE A 738 18.14 13.71 -38.56
C PHE A 738 17.15 14.66 -39.21
N SER A 739 16.51 14.20 -40.29
CA SER A 739 15.43 14.93 -40.92
C SER A 739 14.20 15.03 -40.04
N GLN A 740 13.32 15.98 -40.37
CA GLN A 740 12.05 16.16 -39.69
C GLN A 740 11.17 14.88 -39.77
N LEU A 741 11.18 14.20 -40.91
CA LEU A 741 10.45 12.96 -41.10
C LEU A 741 10.95 11.85 -40.18
N LEU A 742 12.28 11.72 -40.01
CA LEU A 742 12.86 10.75 -39.08
C LEU A 742 12.52 11.07 -37.63
N TRP A 743 12.57 12.35 -37.23
CA TRP A 743 12.16 12.76 -35.88
C TRP A 743 10.71 12.40 -35.56
N GLU A 744 9.79 12.73 -36.48
CA GLU A 744 8.37 12.41 -36.30
C GLU A 744 8.13 10.90 -36.29
N PHE A 745 8.81 10.14 -37.16
CA PHE A 745 8.73 8.69 -37.15
C PHE A 745 9.21 8.10 -35.81
N MET A 746 10.38 8.51 -35.33
CA MET A 746 10.95 8.07 -34.04
C MET A 746 10.00 8.38 -32.86
N ARG A 747 9.37 9.56 -32.83
CA ARG A 747 8.38 9.92 -31.79
C ARG A 747 7.11 9.09 -31.82
N ASN A 748 6.75 8.51 -32.97
CA ASN A 748 5.56 7.66 -33.10
C ASN A 748 5.84 6.19 -32.78
N VAL A 749 7.12 5.76 -32.79
CA VAL A 749 7.51 4.36 -32.56
C VAL A 749 8.22 4.12 -31.23
N TYR A 750 8.70 5.19 -30.56
CA TYR A 750 9.35 5.11 -29.26
C TYR A 750 8.56 5.79 -28.14
N PRO A 751 8.60 5.24 -26.91
CA PRO A 751 9.12 3.91 -26.57
C PRO A 751 8.23 2.78 -27.14
N GLY A 752 8.77 1.56 -27.27
CA GLY A 752 8.00 0.39 -27.74
C GLY A 752 8.72 -0.47 -28.76
N GLY A 753 8.16 -1.60 -29.20
CA GLY A 753 8.84 -2.73 -29.87
C GLY A 753 9.53 -2.53 -31.24
N ILE A 754 9.88 -1.30 -31.65
CA ILE A 754 10.59 -1.01 -32.90
C ILE A 754 12.06 -0.62 -32.60
N SER A 755 12.97 -0.85 -33.54
CA SER A 755 14.36 -0.40 -33.52
C SER A 755 14.73 0.25 -34.86
N CYS A 756 15.34 1.42 -34.82
CA CYS A 756 15.62 2.23 -36.00
C CYS A 756 17.12 2.23 -36.30
N ILE A 757 17.50 1.84 -37.51
CA ILE A 757 18.86 1.99 -38.03
C ILE A 757 18.96 3.36 -38.68
N VAL A 758 19.92 4.17 -38.21
CA VAL A 758 20.14 5.55 -38.64
C VAL A 758 21.61 5.78 -38.95
N SER A 759 21.92 6.91 -39.60
CA SER A 759 23.29 7.27 -39.93
C SER A 759 24.14 7.51 -38.66
N LYS A 760 25.33 6.92 -38.65
CA LYS A 760 26.30 7.07 -37.56
C LYS A 760 27.05 8.40 -37.71
N GLY A 761 27.35 9.07 -36.60
CA GLY A 761 28.15 10.30 -36.63
C GLY A 761 28.48 10.84 -35.23
N ASP A 762 29.22 11.96 -35.20
CA ASP A 762 29.79 12.56 -33.98
C ASP A 762 28.77 12.90 -32.88
N TRP A 763 27.49 12.99 -33.24
CA TRP A 763 26.40 13.16 -32.29
C TRP A 763 26.34 12.02 -31.25
N LEU A 764 26.82 10.81 -31.57
CA LEU A 764 26.93 9.71 -30.61
C LEU A 764 27.90 10.01 -29.47
N LEU A 765 28.96 10.79 -29.72
CA LEU A 765 29.89 11.22 -28.67
C LEU A 765 29.17 12.16 -27.69
N ARG A 766 28.34 13.07 -28.21
CA ARG A 766 27.49 13.96 -27.40
C ARG A 766 26.38 13.23 -26.65
N LEU A 767 25.90 12.10 -27.19
CA LEU A 767 24.93 11.23 -26.52
C LEU A 767 25.54 10.47 -25.33
N GLY A 768 26.87 10.43 -25.22
CA GLY A 768 27.56 9.72 -24.14
C GLY A 768 27.98 8.29 -24.49
N VAL A 769 28.06 7.95 -25.78
CA VAL A 769 28.65 6.66 -26.23
C VAL A 769 30.18 6.64 -26.02
N GLY A 770 30.82 7.81 -26.05
CA GLY A 770 32.23 7.96 -25.68
C GLY A 770 33.18 7.01 -26.42
N PRO A 771 34.12 6.35 -25.72
CA PRO A 771 35.16 5.53 -26.36
C PRO A 771 34.61 4.26 -27.02
N ALA A 772 33.34 3.90 -26.80
CA ALA A 772 32.71 2.76 -27.47
C ALA A 772 32.26 3.05 -28.90
N TYR A 773 32.48 4.27 -29.42
CA TYR A 773 32.02 4.69 -30.75
C TYR A 773 32.33 3.66 -31.84
N ASP A 774 33.55 3.12 -31.90
CA ASP A 774 33.95 2.14 -32.92
C ASP A 774 33.48 0.71 -32.65
N ARG A 775 32.91 0.43 -31.48
CA ARG A 775 32.49 -0.91 -31.04
C ARG A 775 30.98 -1.14 -31.15
N VAL A 776 30.21 -0.09 -31.47
CA VAL A 776 28.76 -0.16 -31.67
C VAL A 776 28.37 0.22 -33.11
N GLY A 777 27.31 -0.41 -33.62
CA GLY A 777 26.86 -0.21 -35.00
C GLY A 777 27.86 -0.68 -36.06
N THR A 778 27.62 -0.31 -37.32
CA THR A 778 28.59 -0.48 -38.41
C THR A 778 29.47 0.76 -38.51
N LYS A 779 30.32 0.82 -39.55
CA LYS A 779 31.08 2.03 -39.88
C LYS A 779 30.17 3.22 -40.18
N ASP A 780 29.06 2.98 -40.87
CA ASP A 780 28.19 4.03 -41.43
C ASP A 780 26.84 4.17 -40.72
N SER A 781 26.43 3.19 -39.91
CA SER A 781 25.09 3.16 -39.32
C SER A 781 25.06 2.65 -37.89
N ILE A 782 24.04 3.04 -37.14
CA ILE A 782 23.80 2.60 -35.76
C ILE A 782 22.32 2.28 -35.57
N MET A 783 22.02 1.19 -34.86
CA MET A 783 20.66 0.85 -34.45
C MET A 783 20.38 1.41 -33.06
N ILE A 784 19.30 2.18 -32.93
CA ILE A 784 18.83 2.78 -31.68
C ILE A 784 17.60 2.02 -31.19
N ARG A 785 17.47 1.89 -29.87
CA ARG A 785 16.32 1.32 -29.17
C ARG A 785 15.93 2.20 -27.99
N VAL A 786 14.62 2.44 -27.82
CA VAL A 786 14.02 2.98 -26.59
C VAL A 786 12.96 1.99 -26.10
N PRO A 787 13.30 1.07 -25.18
CA PRO A 787 12.38 0.04 -24.73
C PRO A 787 11.23 0.64 -23.93
N ASP A 788 10.01 0.11 -24.10
CA ASP A 788 8.88 0.44 -23.21
C ASP A 788 8.98 -0.36 -21.90
N HIS A 789 10.13 -0.21 -21.24
CA HIS A 789 10.48 -0.97 -20.05
C HIS A 789 11.09 -0.05 -19.00
N THR A 790 10.30 0.30 -17.99
CA THR A 790 10.62 1.36 -17.02
C THR A 790 11.95 1.13 -16.31
N VAL A 791 12.27 -0.11 -15.96
CA VAL A 791 13.49 -0.48 -15.25
C VAL A 791 14.73 -0.26 -16.12
N THR A 792 14.65 -0.63 -17.40
CA THR A 792 15.77 -0.60 -18.34
C THR A 792 16.03 0.81 -18.84
N VAL A 793 14.95 1.56 -19.08
CA VAL A 793 15.00 3.00 -19.32
C VAL A 793 15.69 3.70 -18.15
N HIS A 794 15.33 3.34 -16.92
CA HIS A 794 15.94 3.94 -15.74
C HIS A 794 17.40 3.55 -15.55
N LEU A 795 17.75 2.30 -15.86
CA LEU A 795 19.15 1.86 -15.87
C LEU A 795 19.97 2.72 -16.85
N CYS A 796 19.43 2.99 -18.04
CA CYS A 796 20.05 3.90 -19.02
C CYS A 796 20.16 5.34 -18.53
N ASP A 797 19.20 5.85 -17.73
CA ASP A 797 19.31 7.18 -17.12
C ASP A 797 20.49 7.26 -16.14
N ILE A 798 20.76 6.19 -15.39
CA ILE A 798 21.85 6.12 -14.41
C ILE A 798 23.19 5.94 -15.12
N THR A 799 23.29 4.94 -16.02
CA THR A 799 24.56 4.55 -16.61
C THR A 799 24.95 5.39 -17.83
N GLY A 800 23.98 6.05 -18.48
CA GLY A 800 24.08 6.52 -19.86
C GLY A 800 23.70 5.42 -20.87
N PRO A 801 23.91 5.65 -22.18
CA PRO A 801 23.57 4.69 -23.22
C PRO A 801 24.19 3.31 -22.98
N LEU A 802 23.38 2.27 -23.16
CA LEU A 802 23.81 0.88 -23.01
C LEU A 802 23.95 0.22 -24.37
N ALA A 803 25.07 -0.47 -24.59
CA ALA A 803 25.26 -1.33 -25.73
C ALA A 803 24.52 -2.65 -25.45
N ILE A 804 23.53 -3.00 -26.28
CA ILE A 804 22.66 -4.15 -26.01
C ILE A 804 22.56 -5.15 -27.17
N THR A 805 22.26 -6.41 -26.83
CA THR A 805 21.87 -7.48 -27.75
C THR A 805 21.04 -8.50 -26.98
N SER A 806 20.32 -9.42 -27.64
CA SER A 806 19.50 -10.42 -26.93
C SER A 806 20.35 -11.30 -25.98
N ALA A 807 19.75 -11.76 -24.87
CA ALA A 807 20.43 -12.52 -23.82
C ALA A 807 20.39 -14.04 -24.03
N ASN A 808 20.89 -14.49 -25.17
CA ASN A 808 20.98 -15.89 -25.60
C ASN A 808 22.34 -16.18 -26.26
N PRO A 809 22.82 -17.43 -26.27
CA PRO A 809 23.89 -17.83 -27.17
C PRO A 809 23.52 -17.52 -28.63
N SER A 810 24.52 -17.18 -29.47
CA SER A 810 24.26 -16.81 -30.86
C SER A 810 23.64 -17.97 -31.65
N GLY A 811 22.46 -17.77 -32.23
CA GLY A 811 21.73 -18.78 -33.02
C GLY A 811 20.68 -19.58 -32.23
N GLU A 812 20.62 -19.41 -30.91
CA GLU A 812 19.60 -20.05 -30.07
C GLU A 812 18.33 -19.18 -29.92
N PRO A 813 17.21 -19.74 -29.43
CA PRO A 813 16.01 -18.96 -29.11
C PRO A 813 16.29 -17.81 -28.12
N ASP A 814 15.55 -16.71 -28.24
CA ASP A 814 15.70 -15.58 -27.31
C ASP A 814 15.27 -15.96 -25.88
N SER A 815 15.85 -15.28 -24.89
CA SER A 815 15.49 -15.45 -23.48
C SER A 815 14.39 -14.47 -23.11
N THR A 816 13.24 -14.96 -22.64
CA THR A 816 12.10 -14.11 -22.20
C THR A 816 11.96 -14.05 -20.68
N HIS A 817 12.84 -14.72 -19.94
CA HIS A 817 12.84 -14.72 -18.47
C HIS A 817 14.28 -14.76 -17.93
N HIS A 818 14.53 -14.11 -16.79
CA HIS A 818 15.85 -14.05 -16.17
C HIS A 818 16.44 -15.44 -15.88
N SER A 819 15.61 -16.43 -15.52
CA SER A 819 16.06 -17.83 -15.34
C SER A 819 16.67 -18.43 -16.62
N MET A 820 16.16 -18.09 -17.81
CA MET A 820 16.75 -18.54 -19.07
C MET A 820 18.13 -17.93 -19.30
N VAL A 821 18.28 -16.65 -18.96
CA VAL A 821 19.57 -15.95 -19.05
C VAL A 821 20.59 -16.61 -18.12
N ILE A 822 20.20 -16.92 -16.88
CA ILE A 822 21.06 -17.56 -15.88
C ILE A 822 21.49 -18.95 -16.37
N ASN A 823 20.53 -19.76 -16.81
CA ASN A 823 20.79 -21.13 -17.25
C ASN A 823 21.72 -21.20 -18.47
N ARG A 824 21.61 -20.23 -19.40
CA ARG A 824 22.36 -20.24 -20.66
C ARG A 824 23.67 -19.44 -20.61
N LEU A 825 23.67 -18.28 -19.93
CA LEU A 825 24.76 -17.31 -19.97
C LEU A 825 25.30 -16.93 -18.59
N GLY A 826 24.68 -17.39 -17.49
CA GLY A 826 25.00 -16.96 -16.14
C GLY A 826 26.47 -17.11 -15.77
N HIS A 827 27.16 -18.15 -16.27
CA HIS A 827 28.58 -18.41 -16.01
C HIS A 827 29.55 -17.48 -16.77
N LYS A 828 29.04 -16.69 -17.72
CA LYS A 828 29.86 -15.76 -18.53
C LYS A 828 29.57 -14.28 -18.24
N ILE A 829 28.56 -13.97 -17.43
CA ILE A 829 28.08 -12.60 -17.17
C ILE A 829 28.24 -12.23 -15.70
N GLN A 830 28.29 -10.93 -15.40
CA GLN A 830 28.60 -10.41 -14.06
C GLN A 830 27.35 -10.18 -13.20
N GLY A 831 26.16 -10.25 -13.79
CA GLY A 831 24.90 -10.21 -13.04
C GLY A 831 23.67 -10.26 -13.93
N VAL A 832 22.51 -10.50 -13.31
CA VAL A 832 21.21 -10.47 -13.98
C VAL A 832 20.23 -9.64 -13.16
N LEU A 833 19.60 -8.66 -13.81
CA LEU A 833 18.48 -7.92 -13.26
C LEU A 833 17.19 -8.72 -13.50
N CYS A 834 16.53 -9.13 -12.44
CA CYS A 834 15.37 -10.02 -12.47
C CYS A 834 14.10 -9.20 -12.46
N ASP A 835 13.28 -9.34 -13.50
CA ASP A 835 11.98 -8.66 -13.61
C ASP A 835 10.85 -9.56 -14.13
N GLY A 836 10.97 -10.87 -13.88
CA GLY A 836 9.98 -11.84 -14.37
C GLY A 836 10.04 -12.05 -15.88
N GLU A 837 8.87 -12.33 -16.48
CA GLU A 837 8.69 -12.56 -17.92
C GLU A 837 8.69 -11.24 -18.69
N SER A 838 9.25 -11.25 -19.90
CA SER A 838 9.11 -10.14 -20.85
C SER A 838 7.68 -10.05 -21.40
N ASN A 839 7.22 -8.84 -21.72
CA ASN A 839 5.85 -8.62 -22.21
C ASN A 839 5.60 -9.28 -23.57
N GLU A 840 6.61 -9.27 -24.44
CA GLU A 840 6.58 -9.97 -25.72
C GLU A 840 7.46 -11.22 -25.67
N VAL A 841 7.25 -12.14 -26.61
CA VAL A 841 8.07 -13.34 -26.76
C VAL A 841 9.06 -13.26 -27.94
N VAL A 842 8.94 -12.21 -28.75
CA VAL A 842 9.77 -11.98 -29.94
C VAL A 842 10.50 -10.64 -29.81
N ALA A 843 11.74 -10.60 -30.30
CA ALA A 843 12.54 -9.38 -30.35
C ALA A 843 11.88 -8.23 -31.15
N SER A 844 12.42 -7.02 -31.01
CA SER A 844 11.91 -5.83 -31.70
C SER A 844 11.96 -5.93 -33.24
N THR A 845 11.02 -5.25 -33.89
CA THR A 845 11.02 -5.04 -35.35
C THR A 845 12.10 -4.04 -35.74
N VAL A 846 12.95 -4.40 -36.70
CA VAL A 846 14.11 -3.58 -37.11
C VAL A 846 13.82 -2.88 -38.43
N VAL A 847 13.89 -1.56 -38.41
CA VAL A 847 13.59 -0.68 -39.55
C VAL A 847 14.86 0.06 -39.95
N ASN A 848 15.24 -0.06 -41.22
CA ASN A 848 16.28 0.72 -41.84
C ASN A 848 15.71 2.08 -42.29
N CYS A 849 16.18 3.15 -41.64
CA CYS A 849 15.77 4.52 -41.88
C CYS A 849 16.83 5.34 -42.62
N LEU A 850 17.88 4.73 -43.19
CA LEU A 850 18.95 5.46 -43.88
C LEU A 850 18.45 6.23 -45.12
N LYS A 851 17.38 5.75 -45.77
CA LYS A 851 16.75 6.35 -46.95
C LYS A 851 15.39 7.00 -46.68
N ILE A 852 15.13 7.31 -45.40
CA ILE A 852 13.84 7.86 -45.01
C ILE A 852 13.54 9.21 -45.68
N ASP A 853 14.58 9.97 -46.02
CA ASP A 853 14.50 11.26 -46.71
C ASP A 853 14.12 11.12 -48.19
N GLU A 854 14.40 9.96 -48.80
CA GLU A 854 13.89 9.58 -50.12
C GLU A 854 12.43 9.11 -50.04
N GLY A 855 11.83 9.17 -48.84
CA GLY A 855 10.45 8.76 -48.59
C GLY A 855 10.26 7.25 -48.55
N THR A 856 11.31 6.47 -48.22
CA THR A 856 11.27 5.00 -48.15
C THR A 856 11.90 4.48 -46.86
N ILE A 857 11.33 3.40 -46.30
CA ILE A 857 11.93 2.62 -45.21
C ILE A 857 12.02 1.15 -45.63
N THR A 858 12.94 0.40 -45.05
CA THR A 858 13.06 -1.05 -45.30
C THR A 858 13.05 -1.82 -44.00
N ILE A 859 12.23 -2.85 -43.90
CA ILE A 859 12.16 -3.71 -42.72
C ILE A 859 13.24 -4.78 -42.85
N VAL A 860 14.23 -4.73 -41.98
CA VAL A 860 15.38 -5.67 -41.98
C VAL A 860 15.02 -6.95 -41.23
N ARG A 861 14.18 -6.83 -40.20
CA ARG A 861 13.66 -7.95 -39.42
C ARG A 861 12.27 -7.62 -38.92
N GLU A 862 11.30 -8.47 -39.22
CA GLU A 862 9.99 -8.43 -38.57
C GLU A 862 10.08 -9.07 -37.18
N GLY A 863 9.57 -8.37 -36.16
CA GLY A 863 9.60 -8.78 -34.76
C GLY A 863 8.20 -8.69 -34.12
N CYS A 864 8.12 -8.28 -32.85
CA CYS A 864 6.84 -8.14 -32.13
C CYS A 864 5.86 -7.13 -32.77
N VAL A 865 6.35 -6.17 -33.57
CA VAL A 865 5.48 -5.23 -34.30
C VAL A 865 5.38 -5.65 -35.77
N PRO A 866 4.19 -6.04 -36.26
CA PRO A 866 4.03 -6.49 -37.64
C PRO A 866 4.47 -5.46 -38.67
N ALA A 867 5.05 -5.91 -39.77
CA ALA A 867 5.59 -5.06 -40.83
C ALA A 867 4.54 -4.08 -41.39
N VAL A 868 3.30 -4.56 -41.56
CA VAL A 868 2.16 -3.76 -42.01
C VAL A 868 1.89 -2.58 -41.09
N LYS A 869 1.99 -2.78 -39.77
CA LYS A 869 1.76 -1.72 -38.78
C LYS A 869 2.86 -0.66 -38.83
N VAL A 870 4.11 -1.08 -39.01
CA VAL A 870 5.24 -0.14 -39.20
C VAL A 870 5.02 0.71 -40.45
N GLN A 871 4.62 0.09 -41.56
CA GLN A 871 4.37 0.79 -42.82
C GLN A 871 3.22 1.80 -42.69
N GLN A 872 2.12 1.41 -42.03
CA GLN A 872 1.00 2.32 -41.74
C GLN A 872 1.42 3.53 -40.90
N ILE A 873 2.28 3.34 -39.89
CA ILE A 873 2.83 4.45 -39.10
C ILE A 873 3.67 5.36 -39.99
N PHE A 874 4.55 4.80 -40.81
CA PHE A 874 5.41 5.56 -41.70
C PHE A 874 4.61 6.38 -42.72
N ASP A 875 3.65 5.76 -43.43
CA ASP A 875 2.83 6.43 -44.44
C ASP A 875 2.02 7.58 -43.83
N ARG A 876 1.47 7.36 -42.62
CA ARG A 876 0.74 8.39 -41.85
C ARG A 876 1.62 9.56 -41.44
N VAL A 877 2.88 9.31 -41.08
CA VAL A 877 3.82 10.37 -40.70
C VAL A 877 4.27 11.11 -41.96
N LYS A 878 4.60 10.39 -43.04
CA LYS A 878 4.98 10.94 -44.32
C LYS A 878 3.92 11.92 -44.85
N SER A 879 2.64 11.55 -44.79
CA SER A 879 1.53 12.41 -45.24
C SER A 879 1.27 13.65 -44.38
N ARG A 880 1.92 13.78 -43.22
CA ARG A 880 1.79 14.96 -42.34
C ARG A 880 2.99 15.91 -42.45
N VAL A 881 4.14 15.39 -42.88
CA VAL A 881 5.41 16.13 -42.97
C VAL A 881 5.65 16.62 -44.41
N VAL A 882 5.21 15.84 -45.40
CA VAL A 882 5.03 16.27 -46.81
C VAL A 882 3.69 16.97 -46.93
#